data_AF-A0A7V6VSI4-F1
#
_entry.id   AF-A0A7V6VSI4-F1
#
_cell.length_a   1.000
_cell.length_b   1.000
_cell.length_c   1.000
_cell.angle_alpha   90.00
_cell.angle_beta   90.00
_cell.angle_gamma   90.00
#
_symmetry.space_group_name_H-M   'P 1'
#
loop_
_entity.id
_entity.type
_entity.pdbx_description
1 polymer ?
#
loop_
_entity_poly.entity_id
_entity_poly.type
_entity_poly.pdbx_seq_one_letter_code
_entity_poly.pdbx_strand_id
1 'polypeptide(L)'
;MIDFKNVYKRYKPKKGIETIALNDLTFSLQDKGMVFLLGKSGSGKSTLLNILGFLDKPSSGEIIVNGKQLTEFRTKEIDAYRNTFVGFIFQDYNLIESFNIYKNLELALNLQKKKVTKEYLDNLLKMVGIEGLGNRRVNELSGGQKQRVAIARALIKNPNIILADEPTGNLDSVTGEQIFSILKSISREKLVVVVSHDVEFAKRYADRIIELVDGEIINDQIINTLETSNQDMKLVKSKLPLIKSLSFAFVNLRKKKLKLLFTTILVTIALSLFGFATTLTSFDISRTHAETMVDEKTTKVEISKKIKNFTTASPIITFTKNEISEVTDKLSQDITKVSKAVENNYYLSMRFAENLPFTENDKNYSYYDLATDNTIFLEYSEQKLNDLKIIGELPINNNEILIHKVFADYILKNGLLVLGVGSKGNEIQENYLPKDYTELVSSKKKIVFGSSYLIISGIIDEDLSKYEELKMVLSDEMVINPTKLYNEFKNKYIKSLYEVVVKNNFFDTFNLNLNNMISMDFYKIVYLLNDKRVHSQSQTLLLDKEITIYNGSKYEKINSLKGNEIIISNLLLDELYDYDFTNKFKEYIKNEQNKYAQKVKEREEKLKEQEEALLEDPNYVIEDIPEVKAIDIQKLTEQFTINYLKEKDVIGKTISMEINDLYLRTQEEKTKIIADLKIVGYDFDAVFNNYLSSDLLNIYMRDKNEVISIYFDETDVSKLEKVFIDFPSENSKYVSKTIYTDTIKSVEKVVNEVENISYYASFGFLTFAIILFTNFIVTSINNNKKDIGILRAIGSRKIDIYKIFYLESYLIGLFSFVLSSIICFVSTYIANDIISKDLFFAIRPIIFKIDTFGYLLITVIVVTFVASISPISKIARMKPVDAINSK
;
A
#
# COMPACT_ATOMS: atom_id res chain seq x y z
N MET A 1 42.87 60.75 11.60
CA MET A 1 42.91 61.47 10.31
C MET A 1 42.23 60.63 9.24
N ILE A 2 41.44 61.27 8.36
CA ILE A 2 40.74 60.60 7.24
C ILE A 2 41.09 61.30 5.94
N ASP A 3 41.64 60.58 4.97
CA ASP A 3 42.07 61.15 3.69
C ASP A 3 41.23 60.60 2.55
N PHE A 4 40.73 61.50 1.71
CA PHE A 4 40.12 61.23 0.41
C PHE A 4 41.16 61.53 -0.66
N LYS A 5 41.42 60.59 -1.57
CA LYS A 5 42.32 60.75 -2.70
C LYS A 5 41.61 60.42 -4.00
N ASN A 6 41.43 61.44 -4.85
CA ASN A 6 40.81 61.35 -6.17
C ASN A 6 39.48 60.57 -6.17
N VAL A 7 38.59 60.88 -5.23
CA VAL A 7 37.35 60.11 -5.03
C VAL A 7 36.29 60.56 -6.01
N TYR A 8 35.81 59.62 -6.83
CA TYR A 8 34.69 59.83 -7.75
C TYR A 8 33.51 58.95 -7.38
N LYS A 9 32.31 59.45 -7.66
CA LYS A 9 31.08 58.66 -7.59
C LYS A 9 30.20 58.92 -8.79
N ARG A 10 29.88 57.86 -9.52
CA ARG A 10 28.95 57.87 -10.66
C ARG A 10 27.81 56.91 -10.39
N TYR A 11 26.58 57.36 -10.59
CA TYR A 11 25.39 56.52 -10.54
C TYR A 11 24.93 56.17 -11.96
N LYS A 12 24.85 54.87 -12.24
CA LYS A 12 24.34 54.33 -13.51
C LYS A 12 22.97 53.68 -13.28
N PRO A 13 21.86 54.42 -13.46
CA PRO A 13 20.53 53.82 -13.37
C PRO A 13 20.31 52.82 -14.52
N LYS A 14 19.48 51.79 -14.30
CA LYS A 14 19.15 50.79 -15.35
C LYS A 14 18.47 51.40 -16.57
N LYS A 15 17.77 52.52 -16.38
CA LYS A 15 17.18 53.37 -17.40
C LYS A 15 17.51 54.82 -17.00
N GLY A 16 18.25 55.56 -17.82
CA GLY A 16 18.60 56.96 -17.55
C GLY A 16 20.05 57.31 -17.91
N ILE A 17 20.38 58.59 -17.75
CA ILE A 17 21.71 59.14 -18.02
C ILE A 17 22.61 58.90 -16.80
N GLU A 18 23.88 58.56 -17.05
CA GLU A 18 24.88 58.46 -15.99
C GLU A 18 25.05 59.81 -15.30
N THR A 19 24.94 59.85 -13.98
CA THR A 19 25.09 61.09 -13.20
C THR A 19 26.36 61.02 -12.36
N ILE A 20 27.21 62.03 -12.50
CA ILE A 20 28.38 62.22 -11.64
C ILE A 20 27.90 62.92 -10.36
N ALA A 21 28.09 62.27 -9.22
CA ALA A 21 27.68 62.78 -7.92
C ALA A 21 28.86 63.30 -7.08
N LEU A 22 30.07 62.81 -7.32
CA LEU A 22 31.33 63.36 -6.77
C LEU A 22 32.38 63.34 -7.87
N ASN A 23 33.09 64.46 -8.02
CA ASN A 23 34.08 64.69 -9.07
C ASN A 23 35.43 65.05 -8.43
N ASP A 24 36.40 64.15 -8.52
CA ASP A 24 37.79 64.32 -8.06
C ASP A 24 38.00 64.87 -6.64
N LEU A 25 37.30 64.34 -5.65
CA LEU A 25 37.44 64.84 -4.28
C LEU A 25 38.76 64.37 -3.64
N THR A 26 39.63 65.34 -3.34
CA THR A 26 40.90 65.13 -2.62
C THR A 26 41.01 66.11 -1.45
N PHE A 27 40.80 65.62 -0.23
CA PHE A 27 40.85 66.42 1.00
C PHE A 27 41.02 65.53 2.24
N SER A 28 41.38 66.11 3.38
CA SER A 28 41.52 65.38 4.65
C SER A 28 40.59 65.91 5.73
N LEU A 29 40.15 65.04 6.64
CA LEU A 29 39.38 65.38 7.84
C LEU A 29 40.17 65.04 9.12
N GLN A 30 39.99 65.89 10.12
CA GLN A 30 40.58 65.72 11.46
C GLN A 30 39.95 64.52 12.19
N ASP A 31 40.57 64.06 13.28
CA ASP A 31 40.08 62.93 14.10
C ASP A 31 38.95 63.33 15.08
N LYS A 32 38.82 64.62 15.38
CA LYS A 32 37.75 65.22 16.19
C LYS A 32 37.30 66.56 15.62
N GLY A 33 36.26 67.14 16.21
CA GLY A 33 35.68 68.41 15.79
C GLY A 33 34.41 68.26 14.96
N MET A 34 33.71 69.37 14.79
CA MET A 34 32.43 69.43 14.09
C MET A 34 32.62 70.01 12.68
N VAL A 35 32.50 69.17 11.66
CA VAL A 35 32.66 69.54 10.25
C VAL A 35 31.30 69.66 9.60
N PHE A 36 30.99 70.81 9.00
CA PHE A 36 29.78 71.01 8.22
C PHE A 36 30.07 70.88 6.73
N LEU A 37 29.27 70.06 6.04
CA LEU A 37 29.22 69.96 4.59
C LEU A 37 28.00 70.77 4.11
N LEU A 38 28.26 71.93 3.49
CA LEU A 38 27.26 72.85 2.97
C LEU A 38 27.16 72.76 1.44
N GLY A 39 26.05 73.24 0.88
CA GLY A 39 25.83 73.30 -0.58
C GLY A 39 24.37 73.07 -0.98
N LYS A 40 24.01 73.40 -2.22
CA LYS A 40 22.63 73.24 -2.75
C LYS A 40 22.18 71.79 -2.82
N SER A 41 20.87 71.53 -2.83
CA SER A 41 20.34 70.17 -3.04
C SER A 41 20.90 69.56 -4.33
N GLY A 42 21.29 68.29 -4.30
CA GLY A 42 21.91 67.61 -5.45
C GLY A 42 23.43 67.78 -5.58
N SER A 43 24.10 68.62 -4.77
CA SER A 43 25.55 68.90 -4.90
C SER A 43 26.51 67.77 -4.50
N GLY A 44 26.01 66.59 -4.12
CA GLY A 44 26.84 65.44 -3.74
C GLY A 44 27.06 65.22 -2.24
N LYS A 45 26.64 66.14 -1.35
CA LYS A 45 26.88 66.06 0.11
C LYS A 45 26.50 64.73 0.76
N SER A 46 25.25 64.30 0.64
CA SER A 46 24.81 63.03 1.23
C SER A 46 25.48 61.83 0.55
N THR A 47 25.89 61.95 -0.71
CA THR A 47 26.70 60.92 -1.39
C THR A 47 28.08 60.81 -0.76
N LEU A 48 28.75 61.94 -0.49
CA LEU A 48 30.03 61.98 0.22
C LEU A 48 29.90 61.37 1.62
N LEU A 49 28.85 61.74 2.37
CA LEU A 49 28.57 61.20 3.70
C LEU A 49 28.35 59.67 3.68
N ASN A 50 27.57 59.18 2.72
CA ASN A 50 27.31 57.75 2.53
C ASN A 50 28.58 56.97 2.16
N ILE A 51 29.49 57.58 1.41
CA ILE A 51 30.77 56.99 1.04
C ILE A 51 31.74 56.96 2.23
N LEU A 52 31.80 58.03 3.03
CA LEU A 52 32.64 58.12 4.22
C LEU A 52 32.31 57.02 5.25
N GLY A 53 31.02 56.79 5.52
CA GLY A 53 30.61 55.69 6.38
C GLY A 53 30.36 54.36 5.64
N PHE A 54 30.74 54.30 4.37
CA PHE A 54 30.74 53.08 3.56
C PHE A 54 29.35 52.39 3.48
N LEU A 55 28.29 53.19 3.44
CA LEU A 55 26.93 52.78 3.05
C LEU A 55 26.80 52.65 1.53
N ASP A 56 27.63 53.38 0.79
CA ASP A 56 27.92 53.16 -0.62
C ASP A 56 29.44 53.12 -0.85
N LYS A 57 29.85 52.59 -1.99
CA LYS A 57 31.26 52.54 -2.42
C LYS A 57 31.56 53.68 -3.40
N PRO A 58 32.76 54.26 -3.37
CA PRO A 58 33.21 55.13 -4.45
C PRO A 58 33.28 54.35 -5.77
N SER A 59 33.13 55.05 -6.89
CA SER A 59 33.32 54.46 -8.22
C SER A 59 34.81 54.31 -8.57
N SER A 60 35.63 55.25 -8.12
CA SER A 60 37.10 55.22 -8.18
C SER A 60 37.69 56.13 -7.10
N GLY A 61 38.99 56.01 -6.85
CA GLY A 61 39.70 56.74 -5.78
C GLY A 61 39.80 55.95 -4.48
N GLU A 62 40.44 56.56 -3.49
CA GLU A 62 40.80 55.91 -2.23
C GLU A 62 40.31 56.71 -1.02
N ILE A 63 39.92 55.98 0.03
CA ILE A 63 39.53 56.56 1.31
C ILE A 63 40.36 55.85 2.38
N ILE A 64 41.20 56.62 3.07
CA ILE A 64 42.14 56.12 4.05
C ILE A 64 41.69 56.63 5.42
N VAL A 65 41.37 55.73 6.35
CA VAL A 65 40.97 56.07 7.72
C VAL A 65 42.02 55.53 8.68
N ASN A 66 42.70 56.43 9.41
CA ASN A 66 43.79 56.10 10.35
C ASN A 66 44.80 55.09 9.76
N GLY A 67 45.28 55.38 8.54
CA GLY A 67 46.26 54.57 7.82
C GLY A 67 45.73 53.32 7.12
N LYS A 68 44.41 53.01 7.21
CA LYS A 68 43.80 51.85 6.55
C LYS A 68 42.92 52.26 5.38
N GLN A 69 43.17 51.69 4.21
CA GLN A 69 42.39 51.96 2.99
C GLN A 69 41.06 51.18 2.98
N LEU A 70 39.94 51.90 3.10
CA LEU A 70 38.60 51.31 3.16
C LEU A 70 38.19 50.62 1.86
N THR A 71 38.71 51.06 0.70
CA THR A 71 38.36 50.49 -0.60
C THR A 71 38.90 49.08 -0.80
N GLU A 72 39.95 48.69 -0.06
CA GLU A 72 40.52 47.33 -0.04
C GLU A 72 39.84 46.38 0.95
N PHE A 73 38.98 46.90 1.84
CA PHE A 73 38.35 46.08 2.86
C PHE A 73 37.42 45.01 2.25
N ARG A 74 37.51 43.80 2.80
CA ARG A 74 36.53 42.74 2.54
C ARG A 74 35.19 43.12 3.18
N THR A 75 34.11 42.52 2.69
CA THR A 75 32.74 42.82 3.20
C THR A 75 32.63 42.72 4.73
N LYS A 76 33.31 41.74 5.36
CA LYS A 76 33.29 41.57 6.82
C LYS A 76 33.99 42.72 7.58
N GLU A 77 35.02 43.31 6.99
CA GLU A 77 35.78 44.43 7.57
C GLU A 77 35.02 45.74 7.40
N ILE A 78 34.35 45.92 6.27
CA ILE A 78 33.38 47.01 6.03
C ILE A 78 32.24 46.96 7.06
N ASP A 79 31.67 45.77 7.29
CA ASP A 79 30.60 45.59 8.28
C ASP A 79 31.12 45.89 9.70
N ALA A 80 32.38 45.50 10.00
CA ALA A 80 33.04 45.84 11.26
C ALA A 80 33.33 47.34 11.42
N TYR A 81 33.77 48.02 10.35
CA TYR A 81 33.99 49.46 10.31
C TYR A 81 32.73 50.24 10.69
N ARG A 82 31.59 49.89 10.08
CA ARG A 82 30.30 50.45 10.47
C ARG A 82 29.91 50.08 11.89
N ASN A 83 30.16 48.85 12.32
CA ASN A 83 29.81 48.36 13.65
C ASN A 83 30.61 49.02 14.80
N THR A 84 31.82 49.52 14.54
CA THR A 84 32.69 50.06 15.60
C THR A 84 33.07 51.51 15.44
N PHE A 85 33.40 51.95 14.23
CA PHE A 85 34.09 53.21 14.02
C PHE A 85 33.14 54.36 13.63
N VAL A 86 31.97 54.02 13.06
CA VAL A 86 31.05 55.00 12.46
C VAL A 86 29.67 54.95 13.09
N GLY A 87 29.21 56.01 13.75
CA GLY A 87 27.81 56.25 14.10
C GLY A 87 27.09 57.00 12.98
N PHE A 88 25.88 56.58 12.62
CA PHE A 88 25.07 57.26 11.60
C PHE A 88 23.78 57.79 12.19
N ILE A 89 23.48 59.05 11.87
CA ILE A 89 22.24 59.75 12.16
C ILE A 89 21.63 60.13 10.81
N PHE A 90 20.46 59.58 10.51
CA PHE A 90 19.78 59.78 9.25
C PHE A 90 18.71 60.87 9.36
N GLN A 91 18.43 61.59 8.27
CA GLN A 91 17.39 62.60 8.15
C GLN A 91 16.00 62.08 8.59
N ASP A 92 15.62 60.89 8.13
CA ASP A 92 14.34 60.25 8.46
C ASP A 92 14.39 59.40 9.75
N TYR A 93 15.38 59.61 10.62
CA TYR A 93 15.67 58.87 11.86
C TYR A 93 16.07 57.39 11.65
N ASN A 94 15.42 56.72 10.70
CA ASN A 94 15.60 55.32 10.29
C ASN A 94 15.65 54.38 11.49
N LEU A 95 14.68 54.52 12.41
CA LEU A 95 14.46 53.62 13.54
C LEU A 95 13.57 52.45 13.11
N ILE A 96 13.79 51.27 13.69
CA ILE A 96 12.97 50.08 13.42
C ILE A 96 11.66 50.24 14.19
N GLU A 97 10.56 50.49 13.48
CA GLU A 97 9.26 50.85 14.10
C GLU A 97 8.65 49.72 14.94
N SER A 98 8.95 48.47 14.58
CA SER A 98 8.47 47.29 15.32
C SER A 98 9.13 47.10 16.69
N PHE A 99 10.16 47.90 16.98
CA PHE A 99 10.93 47.85 18.22
C PHE A 99 10.58 49.04 19.12
N ASN A 100 10.71 48.85 20.43
CA ASN A 100 10.74 49.98 21.36
C ASN A 100 12.12 50.65 21.34
N ILE A 101 12.28 51.74 22.08
CA ILE A 101 13.53 52.50 22.13
C ILE A 101 14.69 51.63 22.63
N TYR A 102 14.52 50.90 23.74
CA TYR A 102 15.58 50.02 24.25
C TYR A 102 16.06 49.02 23.20
N LYS A 103 15.16 48.35 22.47
CA LYS A 103 15.54 47.39 21.42
C LYS A 103 16.26 48.05 20.25
N ASN A 104 15.86 49.26 19.85
CA ASN A 104 16.57 50.02 18.81
C ASN A 104 18.00 50.36 19.21
N LEU A 105 18.23 50.66 20.50
CA LEU A 105 19.55 50.93 21.05
C LEU A 105 20.39 49.66 21.22
N GLU A 106 19.85 48.64 21.91
CA GLU A 106 20.51 47.35 22.14
C GLU A 106 21.05 46.71 20.87
N LEU A 107 20.35 46.89 19.75
CA LEU A 107 20.70 46.29 18.47
C LEU A 107 22.13 46.56 18.04
N ALA A 108 22.59 47.80 18.22
CA ALA A 108 23.94 48.20 17.82
C ALA A 108 25.02 47.51 18.67
N LEU A 109 24.80 47.33 19.97
CA LEU A 109 25.74 46.63 20.85
C LEU A 109 25.67 45.10 20.75
N ASN A 110 24.49 44.56 20.44
CA ASN A 110 24.32 43.13 20.20
C ASN A 110 25.22 42.62 19.06
N LEU A 111 25.47 43.45 18.04
CA LEU A 111 26.41 43.13 16.95
C LEU A 111 27.87 43.04 17.42
N GLN A 112 28.24 43.71 18.51
CA GLN A 112 29.54 43.59 19.19
C GLN A 112 29.55 42.45 20.24
N LYS A 113 28.46 41.69 20.40
CA LYS A 113 28.25 40.68 21.45
C LYS A 113 28.37 41.21 22.88
N LYS A 114 28.23 42.52 23.09
CA LYS A 114 28.23 43.11 24.43
C LYS A 114 26.83 43.02 25.00
N LYS A 115 26.72 42.53 26.24
CA LYS A 115 25.47 42.66 27.01
C LYS A 115 25.33 44.10 27.46
N VAL A 116 24.11 44.61 27.40
CA VAL A 116 23.80 45.99 27.81
C VAL A 116 22.90 45.91 29.03
N THR A 117 23.27 46.60 30.09
CA THR A 117 22.39 46.77 31.26
C THR A 117 21.36 47.85 30.96
N LYS A 118 20.19 47.73 31.56
CA LYS A 118 19.14 48.76 31.44
C LYS A 118 19.65 50.12 31.94
N GLU A 119 20.42 50.12 33.02
CA GLU A 119 21.07 51.32 33.59
C GLU A 119 21.94 52.06 32.56
N TYR A 120 22.74 51.33 31.77
CA TYR A 120 23.55 51.94 30.71
C TYR A 120 22.69 52.57 29.62
N LEU A 121 21.59 51.91 29.24
CA LEU A 121 20.62 52.46 28.28
C LEU A 121 19.92 53.71 28.82
N ASP A 122 19.55 53.71 30.09
CA ASP A 122 18.90 54.83 30.76
C ASP A 122 19.85 56.03 30.88
N ASN A 123 21.12 55.81 31.23
CA ASN A 123 22.15 56.85 31.24
C ASN A 123 22.37 57.45 29.84
N LEU A 124 22.36 56.63 28.80
CA LEU A 124 22.47 57.10 27.42
C LEU A 124 21.26 57.94 27.00
N LEU A 125 20.05 57.50 27.36
CA LEU A 125 18.81 58.25 27.10
C LEU A 125 18.77 59.58 27.87
N LYS A 126 19.31 59.61 29.09
CA LYS A 126 19.48 60.83 29.87
C LYS A 126 20.45 61.80 29.20
N MET A 127 21.58 61.32 28.68
CA MET A 127 22.57 62.13 27.95
C MET A 127 21.99 62.83 26.72
N VAL A 128 21.01 62.20 26.04
CA VAL A 128 20.30 62.81 24.90
C VAL A 128 18.98 63.48 25.29
N GLY A 129 18.64 63.58 26.59
CA GLY A 129 17.49 64.34 27.10
C GLY A 129 16.12 63.68 26.91
N ILE A 130 16.03 62.35 26.85
CA ILE A 130 14.78 61.58 26.70
C ILE A 130 14.65 60.46 27.74
N GLU A 131 14.99 60.78 29.00
CA GLU A 131 14.88 59.87 30.14
C GLU A 131 13.45 59.33 30.33
N GLY A 132 13.33 58.08 30.79
CA GLY A 132 12.03 57.43 31.04
C GLY A 132 11.28 56.93 29.80
N LEU A 133 11.73 57.25 28.58
CA LEU A 133 11.02 56.84 27.35
C LEU A 133 11.41 55.45 26.81
N GLY A 134 12.36 54.74 27.42
CA GLY A 134 12.99 53.53 26.85
C GLY A 134 12.03 52.41 26.42
N ASN A 135 10.89 52.23 27.10
CA ASN A 135 9.89 51.22 26.76
C ASN A 135 8.90 51.64 25.68
N ARG A 136 8.83 52.93 25.33
CA ARG A 136 7.90 53.45 24.33
C ARG A 136 8.23 52.94 22.93
N ARG A 137 7.19 52.84 22.09
CA ARG A 137 7.34 52.48 20.67
C ARG A 137 7.74 53.71 19.87
N VAL A 138 8.42 53.49 18.74
CA VAL A 138 8.91 54.59 17.88
C VAL A 138 7.77 55.49 17.39
N ASN A 139 6.60 54.93 17.11
CA ASN A 139 5.43 55.68 16.64
C ASN A 139 4.78 56.57 17.72
N GLU A 140 5.19 56.45 18.98
CA GLU A 140 4.70 57.26 20.11
C GLU A 140 5.57 58.51 20.37
N LEU A 141 6.60 58.74 19.56
CA LEU A 141 7.60 59.80 19.75
C LEU A 141 7.40 60.97 18.79
N SER A 142 7.69 62.19 19.26
CA SER A 142 7.81 63.38 18.40
C SER A 142 9.04 63.27 17.48
N GLY A 143 9.10 64.09 16.41
CA GLY A 143 10.27 64.12 15.51
C GLY A 143 11.59 64.37 16.26
N GLY A 144 11.61 65.36 17.15
CA GLY A 144 12.78 65.66 17.98
C GLY A 144 13.19 64.51 18.90
N GLN A 145 12.22 63.80 19.48
CA GLN A 145 12.49 62.61 20.29
C GLN A 145 13.04 61.46 19.45
N LYS A 146 12.51 61.22 18.25
CA LYS A 146 13.05 60.22 17.31
C LYS A 146 14.49 60.54 16.92
N GLN A 147 14.81 61.82 16.71
CA GLN A 147 16.18 62.26 16.42
C GLN A 147 17.12 61.96 17.59
N ARG A 148 16.71 62.26 18.82
CA ARG A 148 17.48 61.95 20.03
C ARG A 148 17.73 60.45 20.19
N VAL A 149 16.74 59.61 19.87
CA VAL A 149 16.92 58.15 19.83
C VAL A 149 17.92 57.74 18.74
N ALA A 150 17.87 58.35 17.55
CA ALA A 150 18.83 58.07 16.48
C ALA A 150 20.27 58.47 16.88
N ILE A 151 20.43 59.60 17.57
CA ILE A 151 21.71 60.06 18.15
C ILE A 151 22.19 59.06 19.20
N ALA A 152 21.34 58.68 20.16
CA ALA A 152 21.68 57.67 21.16
C ALA A 152 22.13 56.35 20.49
N ARG A 153 21.42 55.88 19.46
CA ARG A 153 21.79 54.67 18.71
C ARG A 153 23.13 54.80 17.99
N ALA A 154 23.47 55.98 17.47
CA ALA A 154 24.77 56.22 16.86
C ALA A 154 25.88 56.15 17.94
N LEU A 155 25.63 56.70 19.13
CA LEU A 155 26.59 56.84 20.21
C LEU A 155 26.83 55.57 21.02
N ILE A 156 25.84 54.68 21.12
CA ILE A 156 25.88 53.54 22.05
C ILE A 156 27.08 52.59 21.83
N LYS A 157 27.61 52.53 20.61
CA LYS A 157 28.80 51.73 20.27
C LYS A 157 30.13 52.43 20.54
N ASN A 158 30.09 53.67 21.03
CA ASN A 158 31.22 54.60 21.19
C ASN A 158 32.07 54.75 19.92
N PRO A 159 31.50 55.26 18.81
CA PRO A 159 32.23 55.39 17.55
C PRO A 159 33.22 56.56 17.59
N ASN A 160 34.22 56.54 16.71
CA ASN A 160 35.16 57.64 16.51
C ASN A 160 34.60 58.73 15.58
N ILE A 161 33.74 58.32 14.63
CA ILE A 161 33.12 59.20 13.64
C ILE A 161 31.61 59.15 13.81
N ILE A 162 30.95 60.30 13.80
CA ILE A 162 29.50 60.44 13.72
C ILE A 162 29.17 61.18 12.43
N LEU A 163 28.32 60.56 11.62
CA LEU A 163 27.87 61.07 10.34
C LEU A 163 26.39 61.43 10.48
N ALA A 164 26.06 62.71 10.32
CA ALA A 164 24.71 63.23 10.48
C ALA A 164 24.22 63.83 9.16
N ASP A 165 23.23 63.20 8.55
CA ASP A 165 22.59 63.69 7.32
C ASP A 165 21.36 64.52 7.71
N GLU A 166 21.44 65.84 7.53
CA GLU A 166 20.39 66.82 7.87
C GLU A 166 19.72 66.58 9.24
N PRO A 167 20.47 66.61 10.35
CA PRO A 167 19.97 66.18 11.65
C PRO A 167 18.86 67.05 12.24
N THR A 168 18.56 68.20 11.65
CA THR A 168 17.53 69.15 12.08
C THR A 168 16.50 69.45 10.99
N GLY A 169 16.59 68.85 9.79
CA GLY A 169 15.75 69.22 8.64
C GLY A 169 14.24 69.02 8.84
N ASN A 170 13.86 68.19 9.82
CA ASN A 170 12.46 67.89 10.17
C ASN A 170 12.04 68.47 11.54
N LEU A 171 12.81 69.41 12.10
CA LEU A 171 12.66 69.92 13.47
C LEU A 171 12.45 71.45 13.50
N ASP A 172 11.80 71.94 14.55
CA ASP A 172 11.74 73.38 14.83
C ASP A 172 13.11 73.92 15.29
N SER A 173 13.31 75.24 15.20
CA SER A 173 14.59 75.89 15.49
C SER A 173 15.08 75.66 16.93
N VAL A 174 14.18 75.65 17.92
CA VAL A 174 14.53 75.44 19.34
C VAL A 174 15.01 74.01 19.55
N THR A 175 14.29 73.03 19.02
CA THR A 175 14.73 71.63 19.05
C THR A 175 16.03 71.45 18.25
N GLY A 176 16.19 72.14 17.13
CA GLY A 176 17.41 72.12 16.31
C GLY A 176 18.65 72.59 17.08
N GLU A 177 18.56 73.70 17.81
CA GLU A 177 19.64 74.19 18.68
C GLU A 177 20.04 73.18 19.75
N GLN A 178 19.06 72.51 20.37
CA GLN A 178 19.33 71.49 21.37
C GLN A 178 20.07 70.28 20.78
N ILE A 179 19.70 69.85 19.57
CA ILE A 179 20.39 68.76 18.86
C ILE A 179 21.82 69.15 18.50
N PHE A 180 22.04 70.34 17.96
CA PHE A 180 23.39 70.82 17.63
C PHE A 180 24.26 71.01 18.87
N SER A 181 23.69 71.45 19.99
CA SER A 181 24.40 71.53 21.27
C SER A 181 24.90 70.15 21.74
N ILE A 182 24.08 69.10 21.59
CA ILE A 182 24.48 67.72 21.88
C ILE A 182 25.59 67.26 20.92
N LEU A 183 25.43 67.47 19.61
CA LEU A 183 26.45 67.10 18.62
C LEU A 183 27.77 67.85 18.86
N LYS A 184 27.72 69.13 19.24
CA LYS A 184 28.90 69.93 19.56
C LYS A 184 29.61 69.41 20.80
N SER A 185 28.89 69.02 21.85
CA SER A 185 29.52 68.44 23.05
C SER A 185 30.25 67.14 22.72
N ILE A 186 29.65 66.30 21.87
CA ILE A 186 30.25 65.05 21.40
C ILE A 186 31.48 65.31 20.51
N SER A 187 31.46 66.36 19.70
CA SER A 187 32.55 66.69 18.76
C SER A 187 33.88 67.02 19.44
N ARG A 188 33.87 67.32 20.74
CA ARG A 188 35.09 67.56 21.54
C ARG A 188 36.02 66.35 21.59
N GLU A 189 35.45 65.15 21.50
CA GLU A 189 36.18 63.88 21.58
C GLU A 189 36.15 63.06 20.29
N LYS A 190 35.23 63.37 19.38
CA LYS A 190 34.91 62.56 18.21
C LYS A 190 34.76 63.43 16.98
N LEU A 191 34.98 62.88 15.78
CA LEU A 191 34.68 63.59 14.54
C LEU A 191 33.17 63.56 14.32
N VAL A 192 32.54 64.73 14.18
CA VAL A 192 31.12 64.85 13.83
C VAL A 192 31.02 65.55 12.48
N VAL A 193 30.62 64.83 11.43
CA VAL A 193 30.40 65.40 10.09
C VAL A 193 28.91 65.56 9.87
N VAL A 194 28.48 66.80 9.66
CA VAL A 194 27.08 67.17 9.46
C VAL A 194 26.87 67.62 8.02
N VAL A 195 25.92 67.01 7.32
CA VAL A 195 25.36 67.58 6.09
C VAL A 195 24.21 68.49 6.47
N SER A 196 24.23 69.73 6.02
CA SER A 196 23.16 70.70 6.25
C SER A 196 23.08 71.68 5.09
N HIS A 197 21.90 72.26 4.89
CA HIS A 197 21.71 73.46 4.05
C HIS A 197 21.60 74.74 4.91
N ASP A 198 21.56 74.61 6.23
CA ASP A 198 21.47 75.73 7.18
C ASP A 198 22.84 76.32 7.48
N VAL A 199 23.08 77.50 6.90
CA VAL A 199 24.31 78.27 7.05
C VAL A 199 24.44 78.88 8.45
N GLU A 200 23.33 79.20 9.12
CA GLU A 200 23.35 79.84 10.43
C GLU A 200 23.87 78.86 11.49
N PHE A 201 23.36 77.63 11.49
CA PHE A 201 23.87 76.58 12.38
C PHE A 201 25.33 76.24 12.10
N ALA A 202 25.74 76.22 10.83
CA ALA A 202 27.14 75.99 10.47
C ALA A 202 28.05 77.08 11.06
N LYS A 203 27.69 78.36 10.90
CA LYS A 203 28.47 79.48 11.48
C LYS A 203 28.57 79.42 13.00
N ARG A 204 27.53 78.93 13.68
CA ARG A 204 27.47 78.91 15.16
C ARG A 204 28.21 77.72 15.78
N TYR A 205 28.19 76.55 15.13
CA TYR A 205 28.66 75.30 15.74
C TYR A 205 29.88 74.67 15.04
N ALA A 206 30.16 74.99 13.78
CA ALA A 206 31.24 74.34 13.03
C ALA A 206 32.63 74.71 13.55
N ASP A 207 33.53 73.73 13.57
CA ASP A 207 34.97 73.93 13.67
C ASP A 207 35.61 74.01 12.26
N ARG A 208 34.94 73.46 11.25
CA ARG A 208 35.30 73.53 9.83
C ARG A 208 34.06 73.48 8.95
N ILE A 209 34.02 74.29 7.89
CA ILE A 209 32.95 74.33 6.90
C ILE A 209 33.54 73.98 5.53
N ILE A 210 32.97 72.96 4.87
CA ILE A 210 33.33 72.55 3.51
C ILE A 210 32.09 72.75 2.64
N GLU A 211 32.21 73.52 1.57
CA GLU A 211 31.11 73.80 0.65
C GLU A 211 31.28 73.01 -0.65
N LEU A 212 30.24 72.23 -0.99
CA LEU A 212 30.19 71.39 -2.18
C LEU A 212 29.21 71.93 -3.22
N VAL A 213 29.67 72.05 -4.46
CA VAL A 213 28.88 72.41 -5.64
C VAL A 213 29.20 71.43 -6.75
N ASP A 214 28.16 70.85 -7.38
CA ASP A 214 28.26 69.90 -8.50
C ASP A 214 29.26 68.74 -8.30
N GLY A 215 29.43 68.29 -7.07
CA GLY A 215 30.30 67.17 -6.71
C GLY A 215 31.76 67.54 -6.44
N GLU A 216 32.10 68.84 -6.47
CA GLU A 216 33.44 69.40 -6.19
C GLU A 216 33.42 70.25 -4.91
N ILE A 217 34.59 70.37 -4.25
CA ILE A 217 34.76 71.26 -3.09
C ILE A 217 35.19 72.64 -3.60
N ILE A 218 34.34 73.65 -3.39
CA ILE A 218 34.61 75.03 -3.81
C ILE A 218 35.15 75.92 -2.69
N ASN A 219 34.92 75.53 -1.44
CA ASN A 219 35.36 76.27 -0.26
C ASN A 219 35.62 75.30 0.90
N ASP A 220 36.70 75.53 1.64
CA ASP A 220 37.12 74.74 2.79
C ASP A 220 37.73 75.66 3.86
N GLN A 221 36.90 76.02 4.83
CA GLN A 221 37.22 77.00 5.86
C GLN A 221 37.35 76.33 7.22
N ILE A 222 38.55 76.39 7.80
CA ILE A 222 38.80 75.99 9.20
C ILE A 222 38.50 77.19 10.10
N ILE A 223 37.53 77.04 11.00
CA ILE A 223 37.11 78.08 11.96
C ILE A 223 37.93 77.96 13.24
N ASN A 224 38.01 76.74 13.79
CA ASN A 224 38.77 76.44 15.00
C ASN A 224 39.84 75.39 14.69
N THR A 225 41.08 75.67 15.08
CA THR A 225 42.17 74.70 14.94
C THR A 225 42.13 73.74 16.12
N LEU A 226 41.96 72.45 15.85
CA LEU A 226 41.96 71.40 16.86
C LEU A 226 43.23 70.55 16.71
N GLU A 227 43.84 70.16 17.83
CA GLU A 227 44.98 69.24 17.83
C GLU A 227 44.57 67.87 17.30
N THR A 228 45.34 67.33 16.36
CA THR A 228 45.09 66.01 15.77
C THR A 228 45.84 64.92 16.53
N SER A 229 45.15 63.81 16.82
CA SER A 229 45.77 62.61 17.39
C SER A 229 45.65 61.42 16.42
N ASN A 230 46.73 60.63 16.32
CA ASN A 230 46.69 59.37 15.59
C ASN A 230 46.23 58.26 16.53
N GLN A 231 44.98 57.82 16.38
CA GLN A 231 44.43 56.67 17.10
C GLN A 231 44.43 55.41 16.22
N ASP A 232 44.86 54.29 16.78
CA ASP A 232 44.80 53.00 16.08
C ASP A 232 43.36 52.52 15.86
N MET A 233 43.06 52.13 14.62
CA MET A 233 41.75 51.59 14.23
C MET A 233 41.58 50.13 14.66
N LYS A 234 40.93 49.91 15.81
CA LYS A 234 40.54 48.58 16.33
C LYS A 234 39.13 48.17 15.89
N LEU A 235 39.03 47.18 15.00
CA LEU A 235 37.76 46.66 14.48
C LEU A 235 37.25 45.47 15.31
N VAL A 236 35.99 45.54 15.76
CA VAL A 236 35.29 44.42 16.41
C VAL A 236 34.47 43.68 15.37
N LYS A 237 34.70 42.37 15.25
CA LYS A 237 33.94 41.49 14.35
C LYS A 237 32.45 41.56 14.67
N SER A 238 31.68 42.10 13.72
CA SER A 238 30.21 42.09 13.78
C SER A 238 29.69 40.65 13.78
N LYS A 239 28.76 40.30 14.67
CA LYS A 239 28.01 39.04 14.66
C LYS A 239 26.74 39.18 15.48
N LEU A 240 25.57 39.01 14.83
CA LEU A 240 24.30 38.97 15.55
C LEU A 240 24.12 37.60 16.26
N PRO A 241 23.83 37.57 17.57
CA PRO A 241 23.55 36.31 18.28
C PRO A 241 22.29 35.61 17.78
N LEU A 242 22.28 34.27 17.79
CA LEU A 242 21.16 33.46 17.27
C LEU A 242 19.82 33.80 17.95
N ILE A 243 19.82 33.93 19.28
CA ILE A 243 18.62 34.25 20.07
C ILE A 243 18.03 35.60 19.66
N LYS A 244 18.88 36.59 19.33
CA LYS A 244 18.42 37.90 18.86
C LYS A 244 17.90 37.79 17.42
N SER A 245 18.57 37.04 16.53
CA SER A 245 18.04 36.74 15.19
C SER A 245 16.67 36.06 15.25
N LEU A 246 16.46 35.15 16.19
CA LEU A 246 15.19 34.48 16.43
C LEU A 246 14.12 35.47 16.92
N SER A 247 14.46 36.35 17.86
CA SER A 247 13.56 37.42 18.29
C SER A 247 13.15 38.34 17.13
N PHE A 248 14.06 38.64 16.20
CA PHE A 248 13.75 39.39 14.98
C PHE A 248 12.78 38.63 14.07
N ALA A 249 13.06 37.34 13.82
CA ALA A 249 12.16 36.49 13.04
C ALA A 249 10.74 36.47 13.62
N PHE A 250 10.59 36.31 14.95
CA PHE A 250 9.28 36.37 15.61
C PHE A 250 8.57 37.72 15.47
N VAL A 251 9.31 38.83 15.57
CA VAL A 251 8.74 40.16 15.38
C VAL A 251 8.28 40.35 13.93
N ASN A 252 9.07 39.91 12.96
CA ASN A 252 8.72 39.94 11.53
C ASN A 252 7.45 39.13 11.24
N LEU A 253 7.38 37.90 11.75
CA LEU A 253 6.21 37.03 11.63
C LEU A 253 4.94 37.70 12.16
N ARG A 254 5.04 38.38 13.32
CA ARG A 254 3.90 39.06 13.95
C ARG A 254 3.43 40.31 13.22
N LYS A 255 4.24 40.93 12.34
CA LYS A 255 3.83 42.12 11.57
C LYS A 255 2.65 41.83 10.64
N LYS A 256 2.49 40.59 10.16
CA LYS A 256 1.44 40.21 9.19
C LYS A 256 0.73 38.91 9.59
N LYS A 257 0.00 38.97 10.71
CA LYS A 257 -0.74 37.83 11.29
C LYS A 257 -1.63 37.09 10.29
N LEU A 258 -2.39 37.81 9.46
CA LEU A 258 -3.29 37.19 8.47
C LEU A 258 -2.50 36.45 7.38
N LYS A 259 -1.52 37.10 6.76
CA LYS A 259 -0.72 36.48 5.70
C LYS A 259 0.10 35.30 6.22
N LEU A 260 0.63 35.40 7.44
CA LEU A 260 1.24 34.28 8.15
C LEU A 260 0.24 33.13 8.32
N LEU A 261 -0.95 33.39 8.88
CA LEU A 261 -2.00 32.39 9.08
C LEU A 261 -2.35 31.65 7.78
N PHE A 262 -2.67 32.39 6.71
CA PHE A 262 -3.01 31.78 5.42
C PHE A 262 -1.85 30.97 4.82
N THR A 263 -0.63 31.48 4.91
CA THR A 263 0.55 30.76 4.38
C THR A 263 0.77 29.47 5.17
N THR A 264 0.72 29.54 6.50
CA THR A 264 0.87 28.37 7.36
C THR A 264 -0.22 27.34 7.07
N ILE A 265 -1.48 27.75 6.92
CA ILE A 265 -2.59 26.85 6.58
C ILE A 265 -2.35 26.19 5.22
N LEU A 266 -2.07 26.97 4.17
CA LEU A 266 -1.89 26.43 2.81
C LEU A 266 -0.68 25.50 2.70
N VAL A 267 0.44 25.86 3.35
CA VAL A 267 1.63 25.01 3.41
C VAL A 267 1.35 23.74 4.19
N THR A 268 0.61 23.84 5.31
CA THR A 268 0.18 22.66 6.07
C THR A 268 -0.68 21.75 5.21
N ILE A 269 -1.69 22.28 4.50
CA ILE A 269 -2.55 21.48 3.61
C ILE A 269 -1.71 20.78 2.55
N ALA A 270 -0.80 21.50 1.87
CA ALA A 270 0.05 20.91 0.85
C ALA A 270 0.95 19.80 1.42
N LEU A 271 1.53 20.00 2.61
CA LEU A 271 2.35 18.99 3.29
C LEU A 271 1.53 17.80 3.80
N SER A 272 0.31 18.03 4.30
CA SER A 272 -0.60 16.96 4.72
C SER A 272 -1.00 16.09 3.54
N LEU A 273 -1.31 16.69 2.40
CA LEU A 273 -1.65 15.96 1.18
C LEU A 273 -0.44 15.18 0.65
N PHE A 274 0.76 15.78 0.71
CA PHE A 274 2.00 15.07 0.41
C PHE A 274 2.23 13.88 1.35
N GLY A 275 2.11 14.08 2.68
CA GLY A 275 2.28 13.02 3.68
C GLY A 275 1.29 11.89 3.52
N PHE A 276 0.02 12.22 3.29
CA PHE A 276 -1.03 11.24 3.06
C PHE A 276 -0.76 10.43 1.79
N ALA A 277 -0.39 11.10 0.69
CA ALA A 277 0.01 10.46 -0.55
C ALA A 277 1.20 9.49 -0.36
N THR A 278 2.21 9.89 0.43
CA THR A 278 3.36 8.99 0.74
C THR A 278 2.98 7.83 1.67
N THR A 279 1.94 7.99 2.49
CA THR A 279 1.48 6.91 3.37
C THR A 279 0.76 5.83 2.55
N LEU A 280 -0.01 6.25 1.54
CA LEU A 280 -0.66 5.34 0.58
C LEU A 280 0.35 4.48 -0.21
N THR A 281 1.55 5.00 -0.49
CA THR A 281 2.63 4.24 -1.15
C THR A 281 3.30 3.18 -0.26
N SER A 282 2.89 3.04 1.00
CA SER A 282 3.53 2.13 1.97
C SER A 282 2.66 0.95 2.39
N PHE A 283 1.61 0.66 1.61
CA PHE A 283 0.70 -0.46 1.81
C PHE A 283 1.45 -1.80 1.89
N ASP A 284 1.11 -2.58 2.91
CA ASP A 284 1.70 -3.91 3.16
C ASP A 284 0.58 -4.92 3.31
N ILE A 285 0.40 -5.76 2.28
CA ILE A 285 -0.70 -6.71 2.23
C ILE A 285 -0.58 -7.78 3.31
N SER A 286 0.62 -8.34 3.50
CA SER A 286 0.85 -9.43 4.45
C SER A 286 0.59 -8.96 5.87
N ARG A 287 1.08 -7.77 6.22
CA ARG A 287 0.84 -7.20 7.55
C ARG A 287 -0.61 -6.79 7.76
N THR A 288 -1.26 -6.17 6.76
CA THR A 288 -2.68 -5.80 6.85
C THR A 288 -3.53 -7.04 7.09
N HIS A 289 -3.22 -8.14 6.40
CA HIS A 289 -3.91 -9.42 6.55
C HIS A 289 -3.70 -10.01 7.96
N ALA A 290 -2.46 -10.01 8.46
CA ALA A 290 -2.16 -10.47 9.81
C ALA A 290 -2.87 -9.64 10.90
N GLU A 291 -2.82 -8.31 10.81
CA GLU A 291 -3.49 -7.40 11.76
C GLU A 291 -5.01 -7.58 11.72
N THR A 292 -5.61 -7.72 10.54
CA THR A 292 -7.05 -7.99 10.40
C THR A 292 -7.45 -9.29 11.08
N MET A 293 -6.69 -10.38 10.91
CA MET A 293 -7.01 -11.65 11.56
C MET A 293 -7.04 -11.52 13.09
N VAL A 294 -6.06 -10.82 13.66
CA VAL A 294 -5.93 -10.63 15.11
C VAL A 294 -7.01 -9.69 15.64
N ASP A 295 -7.27 -8.56 14.96
CA ASP A 295 -8.32 -7.60 15.33
C ASP A 295 -9.72 -8.27 15.34
N GLU A 296 -9.99 -9.15 14.36
CA GLU A 296 -11.24 -9.90 14.24
C GLU A 296 -11.26 -11.22 15.03
N LYS A 297 -10.20 -11.51 15.80
CA LYS A 297 -10.07 -12.71 16.66
C LYS A 297 -10.22 -14.04 15.90
N THR A 298 -9.64 -14.13 14.71
CA THR A 298 -9.59 -15.35 13.91
C THR A 298 -8.17 -15.91 13.91
N THR A 299 -8.05 -17.25 13.91
CA THR A 299 -6.77 -17.94 14.03
C THR A 299 -6.45 -18.84 12.84
N LYS A 300 -7.49 -19.35 12.18
CA LYS A 300 -7.40 -20.42 11.18
C LYS A 300 -6.85 -19.89 9.85
N VAL A 301 -5.73 -20.44 9.40
CA VAL A 301 -5.13 -20.20 8.08
C VAL A 301 -5.09 -21.51 7.29
N GLU A 302 -5.45 -21.44 6.02
CA GLU A 302 -5.36 -22.53 5.07
C GLU A 302 -4.13 -22.39 4.18
N ILE A 303 -3.31 -23.43 4.10
CA ILE A 303 -2.30 -23.58 3.05
C ILE A 303 -2.84 -24.55 2.01
N SER A 304 -2.94 -24.10 0.76
CA SER A 304 -3.38 -24.91 -0.38
C SER A 304 -2.34 -24.87 -1.49
N LYS A 305 -2.31 -25.90 -2.33
CA LYS A 305 -1.39 -25.98 -3.47
C LYS A 305 -2.06 -25.37 -4.72
N LYS A 306 -1.30 -24.58 -5.49
CA LYS A 306 -1.79 -23.92 -6.71
C LYS A 306 -0.95 -24.36 -7.92
N ILE A 307 -1.60 -24.62 -9.06
CA ILE A 307 -0.95 -24.96 -10.34
C ILE A 307 -1.18 -23.82 -11.33
N LYS A 308 -0.12 -23.39 -12.04
CA LYS A 308 -0.12 -22.19 -12.89
C LYS A 308 -0.80 -22.33 -14.25
N ASN A 309 -1.03 -23.54 -14.78
CA ASN A 309 -1.58 -23.75 -16.13
C ASN A 309 -2.63 -24.89 -16.16
N PHE A 310 -3.89 -24.57 -16.43
CA PHE A 310 -4.93 -25.55 -16.76
C PHE A 310 -5.45 -25.32 -18.18
N THR A 311 -5.75 -26.42 -18.88
CA THR A 311 -6.24 -26.35 -20.27
C THR A 311 -7.73 -26.64 -20.42
N THR A 312 -8.40 -27.37 -19.50
CA THR A 312 -9.80 -27.77 -19.75
C THR A 312 -10.66 -28.17 -18.52
N ALA A 313 -10.10 -28.47 -17.34
CA ALA A 313 -10.86 -28.72 -16.09
C ALA A 313 -9.98 -28.34 -14.87
N SER A 314 -10.57 -27.87 -13.76
CA SER A 314 -9.83 -27.57 -12.52
C SER A 314 -9.75 -28.81 -11.64
N PRO A 315 -8.61 -29.52 -11.61
CA PRO A 315 -8.44 -30.68 -10.77
C PRO A 315 -8.37 -30.34 -9.27
N ILE A 316 -8.77 -31.30 -8.43
CA ILE A 316 -8.48 -31.25 -7.00
C ILE A 316 -6.99 -31.49 -6.82
N ILE A 317 -6.29 -30.47 -6.34
CA ILE A 317 -4.84 -30.49 -6.16
C ILE A 317 -4.53 -31.04 -4.77
N THR A 318 -3.68 -32.06 -4.69
CA THR A 318 -3.34 -32.74 -3.45
C THR A 318 -1.86 -32.60 -3.08
N PHE A 319 -1.56 -32.80 -1.81
CA PHE A 319 -0.21 -32.79 -1.26
C PHE A 319 0.35 -34.22 -1.19
N THR A 320 1.59 -34.39 -1.61
CA THR A 320 2.34 -35.62 -1.29
C THR A 320 2.86 -35.62 0.14
N LYS A 321 3.25 -36.78 0.67
CA LYS A 321 3.86 -36.89 2.01
C LYS A 321 5.08 -35.97 2.18
N ASN A 322 5.95 -35.88 1.17
CA ASN A 322 7.13 -35.01 1.20
C ASN A 322 6.75 -33.53 1.20
N GLU A 323 5.73 -33.14 0.42
CA GLU A 323 5.25 -31.76 0.39
C GLU A 323 4.56 -31.34 1.69
N ILE A 324 3.86 -32.28 2.37
CA ILE A 324 3.32 -32.03 3.72
C ILE A 324 4.46 -31.74 4.68
N SER A 325 5.53 -32.55 4.68
CA SER A 325 6.73 -32.29 5.50
C SER A 325 7.36 -30.93 5.18
N GLU A 326 7.53 -30.58 3.89
CA GLU A 326 8.09 -29.29 3.47
C GLU A 326 7.28 -28.10 4.03
N VAL A 327 5.95 -28.15 3.97
CA VAL A 327 5.08 -27.09 4.50
C VAL A 327 5.12 -27.07 6.02
N THR A 328 5.08 -28.23 6.67
CA THR A 328 5.07 -28.35 8.13
C THR A 328 6.36 -27.80 8.76
N ASP A 329 7.51 -28.10 8.15
CA ASP A 329 8.82 -27.61 8.61
C ASP A 329 8.90 -26.08 8.64
N LYS A 330 8.30 -25.40 7.65
CA LYS A 330 8.24 -23.93 7.57
C LYS A 330 7.29 -23.32 8.59
N LEU A 331 6.18 -23.99 8.89
CA LEU A 331 5.17 -23.48 9.84
C LEU A 331 5.60 -23.63 11.31
N SER A 332 6.41 -24.65 11.65
CA SER A 332 6.92 -24.88 13.01
C SER A 332 5.83 -24.94 14.10
N GLN A 333 4.64 -25.45 13.79
CA GLN A 333 3.48 -25.55 14.68
C GLN A 333 2.58 -26.75 14.33
N ASP A 334 1.61 -27.07 15.18
CA ASP A 334 0.67 -28.17 14.95
C ASP A 334 -0.22 -27.88 13.74
N ILE A 335 -0.41 -28.90 12.90
CA ILE A 335 -1.17 -28.78 11.66
C ILE A 335 -2.39 -29.72 11.69
N THR A 336 -3.45 -29.29 11.04
CA THR A 336 -4.62 -30.10 10.74
C THR A 336 -4.58 -30.47 9.26
N LYS A 337 -4.54 -31.77 8.96
CA LYS A 337 -4.68 -32.25 7.58
C LYS A 337 -6.15 -32.16 7.16
N VAL A 338 -6.38 -31.55 6.01
CA VAL A 338 -7.70 -31.52 5.38
C VAL A 338 -7.70 -32.52 4.24
N SER A 339 -8.47 -33.58 4.41
CA SER A 339 -8.42 -34.78 3.57
C SER A 339 -9.75 -35.00 2.85
N LYS A 340 -9.72 -35.55 1.64
CA LYS A 340 -10.88 -36.20 1.03
C LYS A 340 -10.74 -37.70 1.13
N ALA A 341 -11.83 -38.39 1.46
CA ALA A 341 -11.90 -39.84 1.43
C ALA A 341 -11.99 -40.33 -0.02
N VAL A 342 -11.25 -41.38 -0.34
CA VAL A 342 -11.20 -41.97 -1.67
C VAL A 342 -11.55 -43.45 -1.59
N GLU A 343 -12.45 -43.88 -2.46
CA GLU A 343 -12.79 -45.27 -2.69
C GLU A 343 -13.00 -45.49 -4.19
N ASN A 344 -12.46 -46.57 -4.73
CA ASN A 344 -12.55 -46.91 -6.16
C ASN A 344 -12.02 -45.81 -7.09
N ASN A 345 -11.02 -45.03 -6.64
CA ASN A 345 -10.60 -43.81 -7.30
C ASN A 345 -11.80 -42.86 -7.56
N TYR A 346 -12.67 -42.66 -6.57
CA TYR A 346 -13.67 -41.59 -6.51
C TYR A 346 -13.60 -40.89 -5.16
N TYR A 347 -13.81 -39.59 -5.14
CA TYR A 347 -14.01 -38.88 -3.89
C TYR A 347 -15.39 -39.22 -3.33
N LEU A 348 -15.40 -39.73 -2.10
CA LEU A 348 -16.64 -40.02 -1.41
C LEU A 348 -17.27 -38.75 -0.84
N SER A 349 -18.59 -38.74 -0.80
CA SER A 349 -19.39 -37.72 -0.14
C SER A 349 -20.54 -38.36 0.64
N MET A 350 -20.98 -37.67 1.68
CA MET A 350 -22.21 -38.05 2.37
C MET A 350 -23.41 -37.82 1.47
N ARG A 351 -24.35 -38.77 1.50
CA ARG A 351 -25.58 -38.71 0.72
C ARG A 351 -26.72 -38.17 1.57
N PHE A 352 -27.44 -37.20 1.03
CA PHE A 352 -28.66 -36.68 1.61
C PHE A 352 -29.87 -37.53 1.20
N ALA A 353 -31.01 -37.34 1.87
CA ALA A 353 -32.21 -38.13 1.63
C ALA A 353 -32.68 -38.03 0.16
N GLU A 354 -32.92 -39.18 -0.49
CA GLU A 354 -33.38 -39.24 -1.87
C GLU A 354 -34.87 -38.84 -1.94
N ASN A 355 -35.20 -37.78 -2.71
CA ASN A 355 -36.54 -37.18 -2.86
C ASN A 355 -37.02 -36.23 -1.74
N LEU A 356 -36.19 -35.29 -1.30
CA LEU A 356 -36.77 -33.96 -1.07
C LEU A 356 -36.85 -33.28 -2.44
N PRO A 357 -38.06 -32.94 -2.92
CA PRO A 357 -38.16 -32.28 -4.19
C PRO A 357 -37.43 -30.94 -4.08
N PHE A 358 -36.30 -30.76 -4.76
CA PHE A 358 -35.96 -29.45 -5.30
C PHE A 358 -36.97 -29.20 -6.44
N THR A 359 -38.26 -29.05 -6.09
CA THR A 359 -39.24 -28.59 -7.07
C THR A 359 -38.90 -27.15 -7.42
N GLU A 360 -39.16 -26.73 -8.66
CA GLU A 360 -38.96 -25.35 -9.12
C GLU A 360 -39.71 -24.28 -8.29
N ASN A 361 -40.51 -24.69 -7.28
CA ASN A 361 -41.24 -23.84 -6.35
C ASN A 361 -40.69 -23.85 -4.91
N ASP A 362 -39.64 -24.62 -4.60
CA ASP A 362 -39.08 -24.63 -3.25
C ASP A 362 -38.13 -23.45 -3.03
N LYS A 363 -38.47 -22.68 -2.00
CA LYS A 363 -37.74 -21.50 -1.56
C LYS A 363 -36.36 -21.93 -1.03
N ASN A 364 -35.32 -21.87 -1.88
CA ASN A 364 -33.94 -21.98 -1.42
C ASN A 364 -33.64 -20.79 -0.52
N TYR A 365 -33.37 -21.05 0.76
CA TYR A 365 -33.02 -20.00 1.71
C TYR A 365 -31.51 -19.83 1.73
N SER A 366 -31.08 -18.58 1.85
CA SER A 366 -29.69 -18.13 1.83
C SER A 366 -28.77 -18.90 2.80
N TYR A 367 -29.31 -19.37 3.93
CA TYR A 367 -28.58 -20.16 4.92
C TYR A 367 -28.16 -21.57 4.42
N TYR A 368 -28.91 -22.17 3.49
CA TYR A 368 -28.72 -23.55 3.04
C TYR A 368 -28.25 -23.68 1.57
N ASP A 369 -28.37 -22.61 0.79
CA ASP A 369 -28.16 -22.57 -0.67
C ASP A 369 -26.74 -22.95 -1.14
N LEU A 370 -25.77 -22.94 -0.22
CA LEU A 370 -24.36 -23.17 -0.51
C LEU A 370 -23.87 -24.56 -0.11
N ALA A 371 -24.76 -25.45 0.32
CA ALA A 371 -24.41 -26.84 0.60
C ALA A 371 -24.07 -27.55 -0.71
N THR A 372 -23.07 -28.43 -0.65
CA THR A 372 -22.62 -29.20 -1.82
C THR A 372 -22.50 -30.66 -1.44
N ASP A 373 -22.59 -31.57 -2.40
CA ASP A 373 -22.33 -33.00 -2.22
C ASP A 373 -20.83 -33.29 -2.06
N ASN A 374 -20.11 -32.40 -1.39
CA ASN A 374 -18.70 -32.55 -1.06
C ASN A 374 -18.60 -32.97 0.41
N THR A 375 -17.57 -33.70 0.78
CA THR A 375 -17.26 -33.97 2.20
C THR A 375 -15.76 -33.94 2.38
N ILE A 376 -15.29 -33.12 3.31
CA ILE A 376 -13.86 -33.01 3.64
C ILE A 376 -13.66 -33.27 5.13
N PHE A 377 -12.58 -33.96 5.44
CA PHE A 377 -12.26 -34.45 6.77
C PHE A 377 -11.14 -33.62 7.38
N LEU A 378 -11.37 -33.09 8.58
CA LEU A 378 -10.39 -32.36 9.36
C LEU A 378 -9.89 -33.29 10.46
N GLU A 379 -8.64 -33.72 10.36
CA GLU A 379 -8.00 -34.60 11.34
C GLU A 379 -7.46 -33.78 12.51
N TYR A 380 -8.22 -33.71 13.61
CA TYR A 380 -7.85 -32.93 14.79
C TYR A 380 -7.03 -33.75 15.79
N SER A 381 -6.02 -33.11 16.38
CA SER A 381 -5.30 -33.65 17.54
C SER A 381 -6.22 -33.75 18.75
N GLU A 382 -5.88 -34.63 19.70
CA GLU A 382 -6.70 -34.85 20.90
C GLU A 382 -6.87 -33.56 21.72
N GLN A 383 -5.83 -32.74 21.81
CA GLN A 383 -5.88 -31.42 22.44
C GLN A 383 -6.94 -30.53 21.76
N LYS A 384 -6.89 -30.42 20.44
CA LYS A 384 -7.81 -29.56 19.66
C LYS A 384 -9.25 -30.05 19.74
N LEU A 385 -9.48 -31.36 19.85
CA LEU A 385 -10.81 -31.92 20.08
C LEU A 385 -11.37 -31.54 21.46
N ASN A 386 -10.54 -31.57 22.50
CA ASN A 386 -10.95 -31.23 23.87
C ASN A 386 -11.27 -29.74 24.06
N ASP A 387 -10.73 -28.87 23.20
CA ASP A 387 -11.01 -27.43 23.22
C ASP A 387 -12.38 -27.08 22.58
N LEU A 388 -13.03 -28.03 21.90
CA LEU A 388 -14.31 -27.79 21.22
C LEU A 388 -15.49 -27.85 22.21
N LYS A 389 -16.38 -26.88 22.10
CA LYS A 389 -17.72 -26.97 22.69
C LYS A 389 -18.59 -27.84 21.79
N ILE A 390 -19.12 -28.94 22.31
CA ILE A 390 -19.93 -29.88 21.53
C ILE A 390 -21.26 -30.22 22.20
N ILE A 391 -22.25 -30.58 21.38
CA ILE A 391 -23.46 -31.33 21.78
C ILE A 391 -23.21 -32.79 21.40
N GLY A 392 -23.22 -33.71 22.37
CA GLY A 392 -22.95 -35.13 22.14
C GLY A 392 -21.65 -35.63 22.75
N GLU A 393 -21.02 -36.57 22.06
CA GLU A 393 -19.79 -37.25 22.47
C GLU A 393 -18.66 -36.96 21.47
N LEU A 394 -17.42 -36.81 21.97
CA LEU A 394 -16.23 -36.77 21.11
C LEU A 394 -16.07 -38.11 20.36
N PRO A 395 -15.52 -38.11 19.14
CA PRO A 395 -15.36 -39.32 18.35
C PRO A 395 -14.28 -40.21 18.98
N ILE A 396 -14.69 -41.40 19.43
CA ILE A 396 -13.83 -42.43 20.01
C ILE A 396 -13.50 -43.47 18.94
N ASN A 397 -14.52 -43.91 18.20
CA ASN A 397 -14.42 -44.96 17.20
C ASN A 397 -14.01 -44.43 15.82
N ASN A 398 -13.46 -45.31 14.98
CA ASN A 398 -12.92 -44.95 13.65
C ASN A 398 -13.98 -44.77 12.57
N ASN A 399 -15.21 -44.45 12.95
CA ASN A 399 -16.36 -44.16 12.10
C ASN A 399 -17.21 -43.02 12.68
N GLU A 400 -16.79 -42.45 13.81
CA GLU A 400 -17.48 -41.36 14.47
C GLU A 400 -16.92 -40.02 13.98
N ILE A 401 -17.82 -39.09 13.70
CA ILE A 401 -17.51 -37.76 13.19
C ILE A 401 -18.19 -36.69 14.05
N LEU A 402 -17.57 -35.51 14.10
CA LEU A 402 -18.22 -34.28 14.53
C LEU A 402 -18.58 -33.45 13.32
N ILE A 403 -19.74 -32.81 13.36
CA ILE A 403 -20.17 -31.87 12.33
C ILE A 403 -20.37 -30.48 12.93
N HIS A 404 -20.20 -29.43 12.14
CA HIS A 404 -20.54 -28.09 12.59
C HIS A 404 -22.07 -27.92 12.70
N LYS A 405 -22.54 -27.07 13.62
CA LYS A 405 -23.98 -26.80 13.82
C LYS A 405 -24.70 -26.31 12.56
N VAL A 406 -24.02 -25.57 11.69
CA VAL A 406 -24.56 -25.16 10.37
C VAL A 406 -24.87 -26.38 9.50
N PHE A 407 -24.03 -27.42 9.55
CA PHE A 407 -24.29 -28.67 8.83
C PHE A 407 -25.42 -29.46 9.50
N ALA A 408 -25.48 -29.47 10.83
CA ALA A 408 -26.58 -30.10 11.56
C ALA A 408 -27.93 -29.45 11.19
N ASP A 409 -28.00 -28.12 11.08
CA ASP A 409 -29.20 -27.41 10.59
C ASP A 409 -29.59 -27.84 9.17
N TYR A 410 -28.60 -27.99 8.28
CA TYR A 410 -28.84 -28.48 6.94
C TYR A 410 -29.39 -29.91 6.94
N ILE A 411 -28.85 -30.80 7.78
CA ILE A 411 -29.31 -32.18 7.94
C ILE A 411 -30.71 -32.26 8.55
N LEU A 412 -31.04 -31.42 9.54
CA LEU A 412 -32.39 -31.35 10.10
C LEU A 412 -33.42 -30.94 9.05
N LYS A 413 -33.04 -30.06 8.12
CA LYS A 413 -33.90 -29.63 7.03
C LYS A 413 -34.01 -30.68 5.91
N ASN A 414 -32.88 -31.27 5.51
CA ASN A 414 -32.78 -32.07 4.27
C ASN A 414 -32.68 -33.59 4.49
N GLY A 415 -32.47 -34.04 5.73
CA GLY A 415 -32.26 -35.44 6.05
C GLY A 415 -30.97 -36.04 5.48
N LEU A 416 -30.70 -37.29 5.84
CA LEU A 416 -29.56 -38.08 5.40
C LEU A 416 -30.01 -39.44 4.88
N LEU A 417 -29.18 -40.04 4.03
CA LEU A 417 -29.32 -41.43 3.64
C LEU A 417 -28.58 -42.32 4.65
N VAL A 418 -29.29 -43.23 5.31
CA VAL A 418 -28.74 -44.11 6.34
C VAL A 418 -29.00 -45.58 6.02
N LEU A 419 -28.22 -46.46 6.64
CA LEU A 419 -28.42 -47.90 6.59
C LEU A 419 -29.51 -48.30 7.61
N GLY A 420 -30.59 -48.87 7.10
CA GLY A 420 -31.68 -49.49 7.84
C GLY A 420 -31.70 -51.01 7.69
N VAL A 421 -32.66 -51.65 8.36
CA VAL A 421 -32.88 -53.11 8.28
C VAL A 421 -34.19 -53.37 7.57
N GLY A 422 -34.13 -54.03 6.41
CA GLY A 422 -35.30 -54.39 5.63
C GLY A 422 -36.09 -55.53 6.25
N SER A 423 -37.30 -55.76 5.74
CA SER A 423 -38.23 -56.77 6.27
C SER A 423 -37.69 -58.20 6.22
N LYS A 424 -36.63 -58.47 5.44
CA LYS A 424 -35.96 -59.77 5.34
C LYS A 424 -34.64 -59.84 6.12
N GLY A 425 -34.36 -58.85 6.97
CA GLY A 425 -33.12 -58.76 7.75
C GLY A 425 -31.88 -58.34 6.94
N ASN A 426 -32.06 -57.96 5.68
CA ASN A 426 -31.01 -57.41 4.83
C ASN A 426 -30.82 -55.91 5.10
N GLU A 427 -29.60 -55.40 4.93
CA GLU A 427 -29.36 -53.96 4.96
C GLU A 427 -30.04 -53.29 3.76
N ILE A 428 -30.75 -52.19 4.03
CA ILE A 428 -31.40 -51.34 3.02
C ILE A 428 -31.00 -49.89 3.28
N GLN A 429 -31.05 -49.06 2.24
CA GLN A 429 -30.89 -47.62 2.40
C GLN A 429 -32.26 -46.99 2.67
N GLU A 430 -32.34 -46.11 3.66
CA GLU A 430 -33.56 -45.38 4.03
C GLU A 430 -33.27 -43.90 4.29
N ASN A 431 -34.26 -43.05 4.06
CA ASN A 431 -34.17 -41.63 4.39
C ASN A 431 -34.37 -41.43 5.90
N TYR A 432 -33.47 -40.68 6.52
CA TYR A 432 -33.53 -40.29 7.92
C TYR A 432 -33.67 -38.78 8.06
N LEU A 433 -34.79 -38.33 8.64
CA LEU A 433 -35.05 -36.93 8.95
C LEU A 433 -35.10 -36.73 10.48
N PRO A 434 -34.00 -36.29 11.10
CA PRO A 434 -33.93 -36.07 12.54
C PRO A 434 -34.82 -34.89 12.96
N LYS A 435 -35.46 -34.96 14.15
CA LYS A 435 -36.31 -33.86 14.64
C LYS A 435 -35.52 -32.72 15.27
N ASP A 436 -34.45 -33.04 15.98
CA ASP A 436 -33.61 -32.08 16.68
C ASP A 436 -32.16 -32.58 16.79
N TYR A 437 -31.27 -31.73 17.31
CA TYR A 437 -29.85 -32.05 17.50
C TYR A 437 -29.63 -33.25 18.43
N THR A 438 -30.48 -33.44 19.43
CA THR A 438 -30.35 -34.53 20.40
C THR A 438 -30.65 -35.86 19.73
N GLU A 439 -31.70 -35.92 18.91
CA GLU A 439 -32.03 -37.11 18.12
C GLU A 439 -30.93 -37.43 17.09
N LEU A 440 -30.44 -36.41 16.37
CA LEU A 440 -29.38 -36.57 15.36
C LEU A 440 -28.14 -37.27 15.95
N VAL A 441 -27.74 -36.88 17.15
CA VAL A 441 -26.56 -37.44 17.84
C VAL A 441 -26.87 -38.77 18.54
N SER A 442 -27.96 -38.84 19.30
CA SER A 442 -28.26 -40.01 20.14
C SER A 442 -28.73 -41.23 19.34
N SER A 443 -29.29 -41.03 18.14
CA SER A 443 -29.76 -42.12 17.29
C SER A 443 -28.64 -43.02 16.77
N LYS A 444 -27.39 -42.53 16.73
CA LYS A 444 -26.20 -43.20 16.19
C LYS A 444 -26.48 -43.93 14.85
N LYS A 445 -27.33 -43.33 14.01
CA LYS A 445 -27.69 -43.87 12.70
C LYS A 445 -26.43 -44.00 11.82
N LYS A 446 -26.33 -45.11 11.11
CA LYS A 446 -25.20 -45.43 10.23
C LYS A 446 -25.40 -44.73 8.88
N ILE A 447 -24.71 -43.63 8.66
CA ILE A 447 -24.79 -42.84 7.42
C ILE A 447 -24.06 -43.59 6.31
N VAL A 448 -24.71 -43.73 5.15
CA VAL A 448 -24.12 -44.42 3.99
C VAL A 448 -22.88 -43.66 3.52
N PHE A 449 -21.71 -44.31 3.50
CA PHE A 449 -20.46 -43.68 3.07
C PHE A 449 -19.47 -44.69 2.43
N GLY A 450 -19.49 -44.76 1.10
CA GLY A 450 -18.72 -45.75 0.35
C GLY A 450 -19.11 -47.18 0.74
N SER A 451 -18.11 -48.05 0.92
CA SER A 451 -18.26 -49.41 1.44
C SER A 451 -18.41 -49.49 2.96
N SER A 452 -18.41 -48.35 3.65
CA SER A 452 -18.48 -48.23 5.10
C SER A 452 -19.65 -47.33 5.51
N TYR A 453 -19.62 -46.88 6.76
CA TYR A 453 -20.60 -45.94 7.28
C TYR A 453 -19.95 -44.95 8.25
N LEU A 454 -20.57 -43.79 8.39
CA LEU A 454 -20.22 -42.77 9.38
C LEU A 454 -21.31 -42.69 10.45
N ILE A 455 -20.95 -42.23 11.65
CA ILE A 455 -21.85 -41.94 12.76
C ILE A 455 -21.57 -40.51 13.22
N ILE A 456 -22.59 -39.67 13.28
CA ILE A 456 -22.48 -38.35 13.91
C ILE A 456 -22.50 -38.56 15.43
N SER A 457 -21.33 -38.50 16.07
CA SER A 457 -21.20 -38.65 17.53
C SER A 457 -21.44 -37.35 18.27
N GLY A 458 -21.27 -36.20 17.59
CA GLY A 458 -21.49 -34.89 18.19
C GLY A 458 -21.54 -33.77 17.17
N ILE A 459 -21.97 -32.60 17.65
CA ILE A 459 -22.13 -31.37 16.87
C ILE A 459 -21.30 -30.28 17.55
N ILE A 460 -20.45 -29.59 16.80
CA ILE A 460 -19.69 -28.43 17.29
C ILE A 460 -20.67 -27.28 17.52
N ASP A 461 -20.86 -26.89 18.78
CA ASP A 461 -21.86 -25.93 19.21
C ASP A 461 -21.31 -24.52 19.19
N GLU A 462 -21.57 -23.82 18.09
CA GLU A 462 -21.34 -22.38 17.95
C GLU A 462 -22.66 -21.60 18.11
N ASP A 463 -22.57 -20.37 18.59
CA ASP A 463 -23.72 -19.47 18.64
C ASP A 463 -24.00 -18.90 17.24
N LEU A 464 -25.13 -19.30 16.66
CA LEU A 464 -25.59 -18.89 15.33
C LEU A 464 -26.81 -17.97 15.38
N SER A 465 -27.18 -17.48 16.57
CA SER A 465 -28.37 -16.63 16.79
C SER A 465 -28.39 -15.40 15.87
N LYS A 466 -27.22 -14.83 15.58
CA LYS A 466 -27.03 -13.71 14.66
C LYS A 466 -27.53 -13.99 13.23
N TYR A 467 -27.52 -15.24 12.78
CA TYR A 467 -27.80 -15.64 11.40
C TYR A 467 -29.18 -16.27 11.20
N GLU A 468 -30.02 -16.31 12.24
CA GLU A 468 -31.35 -16.93 12.19
C GLU A 468 -32.24 -16.30 11.11
N GLU A 469 -32.12 -15.00 10.85
CA GLU A 469 -32.88 -14.34 9.77
C GLU A 469 -32.56 -14.91 8.39
N LEU A 470 -31.33 -15.39 8.13
CA LEU A 470 -30.94 -15.97 6.85
C LEU A 470 -31.66 -17.29 6.55
N LYS A 471 -32.23 -17.95 7.57
CA LYS A 471 -33.06 -19.16 7.39
C LYS A 471 -34.43 -18.84 6.79
N MET A 472 -34.82 -17.57 6.75
CA MET A 472 -36.10 -17.10 6.20
C MET A 472 -35.96 -16.25 4.93
N VAL A 473 -34.74 -15.89 4.51
CA VAL A 473 -34.48 -15.09 3.31
C VAL A 473 -34.11 -15.96 2.12
N LEU A 474 -34.71 -15.71 0.95
CA LEU A 474 -34.45 -16.45 -0.28
C LEU A 474 -33.04 -16.20 -0.81
N SER A 475 -32.41 -17.22 -1.39
CA SER A 475 -31.06 -17.12 -1.96
C SER A 475 -31.01 -16.17 -3.14
N ASP A 476 -32.01 -16.21 -4.02
CA ASP A 476 -32.09 -15.32 -5.18
C ASP A 476 -32.05 -13.82 -4.79
N GLU A 477 -32.67 -13.45 -3.67
CA GLU A 477 -32.65 -12.08 -3.15
C GLU A 477 -31.23 -11.66 -2.73
N MET A 478 -30.48 -12.58 -2.11
CA MET A 478 -29.12 -12.33 -1.62
C MET A 478 -28.04 -12.46 -2.68
N VAL A 479 -28.27 -13.24 -3.75
CA VAL A 479 -27.38 -13.28 -4.91
C VAL A 479 -27.41 -11.95 -5.66
N ILE A 480 -28.58 -11.31 -5.75
CA ILE A 480 -28.76 -10.02 -6.43
C ILE A 480 -28.23 -8.85 -5.59
N ASN A 481 -28.47 -8.85 -4.27
CA ASN A 481 -28.02 -7.78 -3.37
C ASN A 481 -27.57 -8.36 -2.02
N PRO A 482 -26.34 -8.89 -1.93
CA PRO A 482 -25.87 -9.57 -0.73
C PRO A 482 -25.75 -8.60 0.44
N THR A 483 -26.45 -8.89 1.52
CA THR A 483 -26.31 -8.12 2.76
C THR A 483 -24.95 -8.36 3.41
N LYS A 484 -24.52 -7.41 4.24
CA LYS A 484 -23.32 -7.55 5.10
C LYS A 484 -23.36 -8.85 5.92
N LEU A 485 -24.54 -9.19 6.45
CA LEU A 485 -24.75 -10.40 7.24
C LEU A 485 -24.59 -11.69 6.40
N TYR A 486 -25.17 -11.73 5.20
CA TYR A 486 -25.03 -12.89 4.31
C TYR A 486 -23.56 -13.11 3.90
N ASN A 487 -22.82 -12.05 3.55
CA ASN A 487 -21.41 -12.16 3.21
C ASN A 487 -20.55 -12.66 4.38
N GLU A 488 -20.82 -12.17 5.59
CA GLU A 488 -20.16 -12.66 6.80
C GLU A 488 -20.44 -14.16 7.02
N PHE A 489 -21.72 -14.56 6.96
CA PHE A 489 -22.13 -15.96 7.12
C PHE A 489 -21.49 -16.87 6.08
N LYS A 490 -21.59 -16.48 4.80
CA LYS A 490 -21.02 -17.22 3.67
C LYS A 490 -19.52 -17.41 3.86
N ASN A 491 -18.76 -16.35 4.11
CA ASN A 491 -17.31 -16.47 4.22
C ASN A 491 -16.87 -17.29 5.44
N LYS A 492 -17.59 -17.18 6.56
CA LYS A 492 -17.24 -17.88 7.80
C LYS A 492 -17.67 -19.36 7.81
N TYR A 493 -18.84 -19.70 7.27
CA TYR A 493 -19.47 -21.01 7.47
C TYR A 493 -19.74 -21.83 6.22
N ILE A 494 -19.47 -21.31 5.00
CA ILE A 494 -19.71 -22.10 3.77
C ILE A 494 -19.00 -23.45 3.80
N LYS A 495 -17.75 -23.50 4.27
CA LYS A 495 -17.02 -24.76 4.39
C LYS A 495 -17.60 -25.66 5.46
N SER A 496 -18.10 -25.08 6.55
CA SER A 496 -18.72 -25.80 7.65
C SER A 496 -19.96 -26.62 7.25
N LEU A 497 -20.54 -26.39 6.07
CA LEU A 497 -21.63 -27.20 5.50
C LEU A 497 -21.16 -28.57 4.97
N TYR A 498 -19.86 -28.78 4.79
CA TYR A 498 -19.30 -30.03 4.27
C TYR A 498 -17.97 -30.45 4.95
N GLU A 499 -17.49 -29.68 5.93
CA GLU A 499 -16.39 -30.04 6.82
C GLU A 499 -16.90 -30.97 7.94
N VAL A 500 -16.27 -32.14 8.06
CA VAL A 500 -16.46 -33.06 9.19
C VAL A 500 -15.14 -33.18 9.95
N VAL A 501 -15.21 -33.15 11.28
CA VAL A 501 -14.04 -33.27 12.15
C VAL A 501 -13.94 -34.71 12.64
N VAL A 502 -12.74 -35.27 12.53
CA VAL A 502 -12.40 -36.62 12.98
C VAL A 502 -11.14 -36.57 13.83
N LYS A 503 -10.89 -37.63 14.60
CA LYS A 503 -9.63 -37.76 15.34
C LYS A 503 -8.45 -37.92 14.39
N ASN A 504 -7.26 -37.51 14.85
CA ASN A 504 -6.03 -37.67 14.09
C ASN A 504 -5.79 -39.14 13.68
N ASN A 505 -5.28 -39.36 12.47
CA ASN A 505 -5.04 -40.68 11.89
C ASN A 505 -6.32 -41.52 11.68
N PHE A 506 -7.49 -40.88 11.51
CA PHE A 506 -8.76 -41.54 11.23
C PHE A 506 -8.67 -42.55 10.08
N PHE A 507 -8.01 -42.16 8.97
CA PHE A 507 -7.92 -42.97 7.76
C PHE A 507 -6.98 -44.18 7.86
N ASP A 508 -6.12 -44.26 8.87
CA ASP A 508 -5.25 -45.42 9.11
C ASP A 508 -6.08 -46.67 9.46
N THR A 509 -7.27 -46.45 10.03
CA THR A 509 -8.12 -47.50 10.57
C THR A 509 -9.55 -47.48 10.03
N PHE A 510 -9.94 -46.42 9.31
CA PHE A 510 -11.21 -46.38 8.58
C PHE A 510 -11.15 -47.36 7.39
N ASN A 511 -12.04 -48.35 7.42
CA ASN A 511 -12.08 -49.41 6.43
C ASN A 511 -12.90 -48.97 5.22
N LEU A 512 -12.20 -48.44 4.22
CA LEU A 512 -12.71 -48.28 2.86
C LEU A 512 -12.12 -49.34 1.95
N ASN A 513 -12.92 -49.83 1.02
CA ASN A 513 -12.47 -50.75 0.00
C ASN A 513 -11.53 -50.00 -0.95
N LEU A 514 -10.27 -50.43 -0.99
CA LEU A 514 -9.36 -50.06 -2.08
C LEU A 514 -9.73 -50.92 -3.29
N ASN A 515 -10.90 -50.68 -3.91
CA ASN A 515 -11.22 -51.42 -5.13
C ASN A 515 -10.39 -50.89 -6.29
N ASN A 516 -10.13 -51.79 -7.21
CA ASN A 516 -9.00 -51.73 -8.09
C ASN A 516 -9.43 -51.25 -9.48
N MET A 517 -9.94 -50.02 -9.62
CA MET A 517 -10.41 -49.48 -10.91
C MET A 517 -9.64 -48.22 -11.31
N ILE A 518 -9.26 -48.10 -12.58
CA ILE A 518 -8.86 -46.81 -13.16
C ILE A 518 -10.14 -46.03 -13.47
N SER A 519 -10.51 -45.11 -12.57
CA SER A 519 -11.68 -44.24 -12.75
C SER A 519 -11.46 -43.23 -13.88
N MET A 520 -12.45 -43.11 -14.77
CA MET A 520 -12.44 -42.13 -15.85
C MET A 520 -12.55 -40.70 -15.36
N ASP A 521 -13.03 -40.50 -14.13
CA ASP A 521 -13.01 -39.18 -13.52
C ASP A 521 -11.56 -38.69 -13.48
N PHE A 522 -10.63 -39.58 -13.14
CA PHE A 522 -9.21 -39.28 -12.88
C PHE A 522 -8.25 -39.55 -14.01
N TYR A 523 -8.56 -40.48 -14.88
CA TYR A 523 -7.63 -40.89 -15.91
C TYR A 523 -8.32 -40.96 -17.26
N LYS A 524 -7.68 -40.43 -18.28
CA LYS A 524 -8.08 -40.63 -19.66
C LYS A 524 -7.27 -41.76 -20.26
N ILE A 525 -7.97 -42.86 -20.51
CA ILE A 525 -7.42 -44.05 -21.15
C ILE A 525 -7.58 -43.91 -22.67
N VAL A 526 -6.49 -44.16 -23.40
CA VAL A 526 -6.49 -44.22 -24.86
C VAL A 526 -5.89 -45.56 -25.26
N TYR A 527 -6.62 -46.34 -26.05
CA TYR A 527 -6.08 -47.57 -26.62
C TYR A 527 -5.62 -47.31 -28.06
N LEU A 528 -4.53 -47.95 -28.46
CA LEU A 528 -3.99 -47.92 -29.80
C LEU A 528 -3.94 -49.33 -30.36
N LEU A 529 -4.52 -49.48 -31.55
CA LEU A 529 -4.42 -50.68 -32.36
C LEU A 529 -4.03 -50.26 -33.77
N ASN A 530 -2.85 -50.68 -34.25
CA ASN A 530 -2.31 -50.31 -35.56
C ASN A 530 -2.28 -48.77 -35.80
N ASP A 531 -1.69 -48.01 -34.87
CA ASP A 531 -1.58 -46.54 -34.88
C ASP A 531 -2.90 -45.75 -34.79
N LYS A 532 -4.04 -46.44 -34.74
CA LYS A 532 -5.34 -45.81 -34.56
C LYS A 532 -5.64 -45.59 -33.08
N ARG A 533 -5.92 -44.35 -32.72
CA ARG A 533 -6.26 -43.95 -31.35
C ARG A 533 -7.75 -44.06 -31.08
N VAL A 534 -8.08 -44.77 -30.01
CA VAL A 534 -9.43 -45.00 -29.55
C VAL A 534 -9.58 -44.43 -28.14
N HIS A 535 -10.48 -43.46 -27.99
CA HIS A 535 -10.88 -42.95 -26.69
C HIS A 535 -11.96 -43.85 -26.14
N SER A 536 -11.58 -44.70 -25.18
CA SER A 536 -12.49 -45.71 -24.68
C SER A 536 -13.38 -45.16 -23.58
N GLN A 537 -14.67 -45.51 -23.63
CA GLN A 537 -15.66 -45.31 -22.57
C GLN A 537 -15.81 -46.56 -21.69
N SER A 538 -14.97 -47.58 -21.90
CA SER A 538 -14.95 -48.80 -21.10
C SER A 538 -14.09 -48.68 -19.83
N GLN A 539 -14.59 -49.23 -18.73
CA GLN A 539 -13.92 -49.22 -17.43
C GLN A 539 -12.78 -50.24 -17.42
N THR A 540 -11.70 -49.93 -16.70
CA THR A 540 -10.56 -50.85 -16.57
C THR A 540 -10.33 -51.18 -15.10
N LEU A 541 -10.47 -52.46 -14.79
CA LEU A 541 -10.50 -53.04 -13.45
C LEU A 541 -9.33 -54.00 -13.25
N LEU A 542 -8.94 -54.25 -12.01
CA LEU A 542 -8.11 -55.40 -11.67
C LEU A 542 -8.96 -56.66 -11.72
N LEU A 543 -8.34 -57.74 -12.18
CA LEU A 543 -8.89 -59.06 -11.96
C LEU A 543 -8.65 -59.50 -10.50
N ASP A 544 -9.62 -59.27 -9.62
CA ASP A 544 -9.57 -59.63 -8.20
C ASP A 544 -10.49 -60.81 -7.82
N LYS A 545 -11.29 -61.29 -8.79
CA LYS A 545 -12.25 -62.39 -8.64
C LYS A 545 -12.13 -63.35 -9.82
N GLU A 546 -12.59 -64.59 -9.62
CA GLU A 546 -12.66 -65.57 -10.70
C GLU A 546 -13.78 -65.18 -11.69
N ILE A 547 -13.42 -65.01 -12.96
CA ILE A 547 -14.36 -64.77 -14.06
C ILE A 547 -14.20 -65.84 -15.14
N THR A 548 -15.21 -65.99 -16.00
CA THR A 548 -15.17 -66.93 -17.13
C THR A 548 -14.92 -66.15 -18.41
N ILE A 549 -13.84 -66.49 -19.12
CA ILE A 549 -13.48 -65.86 -20.40
C ILE A 549 -13.45 -66.87 -21.53
N TYR A 550 -13.58 -66.38 -22.75
CA TYR A 550 -13.19 -67.12 -23.94
C TYR A 550 -11.76 -66.78 -24.32
N ASN A 551 -10.88 -67.78 -24.33
CA ASN A 551 -9.44 -67.62 -24.59
C ASN A 551 -9.05 -67.79 -26.08
N GLY A 552 -10.04 -67.81 -26.99
CA GLY A 552 -9.83 -68.04 -28.43
C GLY A 552 -10.03 -69.49 -28.87
N SER A 553 -10.04 -70.44 -27.93
CA SER A 553 -10.28 -71.85 -28.21
C SER A 553 -11.44 -72.43 -27.38
N LYS A 554 -11.47 -72.13 -26.08
CA LYS A 554 -12.44 -72.66 -25.11
C LYS A 554 -12.79 -71.60 -24.06
N TYR A 555 -13.85 -71.88 -23.31
CA TYR A 555 -14.15 -71.19 -22.07
C TYR A 555 -13.19 -71.63 -20.98
N GLU A 556 -12.67 -70.67 -20.22
CA GLU A 556 -11.72 -70.88 -19.13
C GLU A 556 -12.04 -69.93 -17.98
N LYS A 557 -11.91 -70.45 -16.75
CA LYS A 557 -12.01 -69.65 -15.54
C LYS A 557 -10.64 -69.10 -15.18
N ILE A 558 -10.55 -67.80 -14.97
CA ILE A 558 -9.31 -67.10 -14.67
C ILE A 558 -9.51 -66.16 -13.48
N ASN A 559 -8.49 -66.06 -12.63
CA ASN A 559 -8.50 -65.21 -11.43
C ASN A 559 -7.24 -64.33 -11.31
N SER A 560 -6.35 -64.35 -12.30
CA SER A 560 -5.13 -63.53 -12.34
C SER A 560 -4.63 -63.34 -13.78
N LEU A 561 -3.91 -62.25 -14.03
CA LEU A 561 -3.32 -61.88 -15.32
C LEU A 561 -1.84 -61.54 -15.16
N LYS A 562 -1.02 -61.73 -16.19
CA LYS A 562 0.37 -61.23 -16.20
C LYS A 562 0.42 -59.72 -16.46
N GLY A 563 1.56 -59.12 -16.14
CA GLY A 563 1.82 -57.67 -16.27
C GLY A 563 1.44 -57.03 -17.61
N ASN A 564 1.48 -57.80 -18.70
CA ASN A 564 1.22 -57.34 -20.06
C ASN A 564 -0.03 -58.00 -20.69
N GLU A 565 -0.99 -58.45 -19.91
CA GLU A 565 -2.20 -59.11 -20.40
C GLU A 565 -3.46 -58.29 -20.09
N ILE A 566 -4.44 -58.32 -21.00
CA ILE A 566 -5.75 -57.69 -20.84
C ILE A 566 -6.87 -58.65 -21.26
N ILE A 567 -7.97 -58.61 -20.51
CA ILE A 567 -9.26 -59.18 -20.92
C ILE A 567 -10.15 -58.02 -21.32
N ILE A 568 -10.73 -58.10 -22.51
CA ILE A 568 -11.52 -57.00 -23.08
C ILE A 568 -13.02 -57.28 -22.96
N SER A 569 -13.78 -56.20 -22.79
CA SER A 569 -15.23 -56.17 -22.82
C SER A 569 -15.78 -56.05 -24.24
N ASN A 570 -17.10 -56.21 -24.36
CA ASN A 570 -17.81 -55.95 -25.62
C ASN A 570 -17.60 -54.52 -26.13
N LEU A 571 -17.70 -53.51 -25.25
CA LEU A 571 -17.54 -52.12 -25.65
C LEU A 571 -16.12 -51.84 -26.17
N LEU A 572 -15.08 -52.31 -25.47
CA LEU A 572 -13.71 -52.08 -25.92
C LEU A 572 -13.43 -52.79 -27.25
N LEU A 573 -13.94 -54.01 -27.44
CA LEU A 573 -13.86 -54.70 -28.73
C LEU A 573 -14.46 -53.84 -29.85
N ASP A 574 -15.68 -53.33 -29.65
CA ASP A 574 -16.38 -52.55 -30.66
C ASP A 574 -15.67 -51.21 -30.95
N GLU A 575 -15.20 -50.52 -29.91
CA GLU A 575 -14.43 -49.26 -30.02
C GLU A 575 -13.10 -49.46 -30.76
N LEU A 576 -12.37 -50.55 -30.50
CA LEU A 576 -11.13 -50.89 -31.20
C LEU A 576 -11.33 -51.07 -32.72
N TYR A 577 -12.55 -51.41 -33.14
CA TYR A 577 -12.91 -51.66 -34.54
C TYR A 577 -13.97 -50.68 -35.09
N ASP A 578 -14.06 -49.44 -34.59
CA ASP A 578 -14.99 -48.38 -35.06
C ASP A 578 -16.47 -48.79 -35.12
N TYR A 579 -16.94 -49.49 -34.08
CA TYR A 579 -18.32 -49.95 -34.00
C TYR A 579 -18.73 -50.95 -35.11
N ASP A 580 -17.74 -51.54 -35.81
CA ASP A 580 -17.95 -52.57 -36.86
C ASP A 580 -18.62 -53.82 -36.28
N PHE A 581 -18.27 -54.21 -35.06
CA PHE A 581 -18.84 -55.39 -34.40
C PHE A 581 -20.35 -55.21 -34.21
N THR A 582 -20.80 -54.11 -33.60
CA THR A 582 -22.23 -53.82 -33.40
C THR A 582 -22.98 -53.71 -34.72
N ASN A 583 -22.40 -53.08 -35.74
CA ASN A 583 -23.04 -52.92 -37.05
C ASN A 583 -23.26 -54.28 -37.74
N LYS A 584 -22.23 -55.12 -37.81
CA LYS A 584 -22.34 -56.47 -38.37
C LYS A 584 -23.25 -57.37 -37.53
N PHE A 585 -23.24 -57.23 -36.21
CA PHE A 585 -24.12 -57.99 -35.33
C PHE A 585 -25.60 -57.69 -35.58
N LYS A 586 -25.95 -56.41 -35.74
CA LYS A 586 -27.32 -55.98 -36.10
C LYS A 586 -27.77 -56.58 -37.43
N GLU A 587 -26.90 -56.59 -38.44
CA GLU A 587 -27.19 -57.19 -39.74
C GLU A 587 -27.36 -58.71 -39.62
N TYR A 588 -26.48 -59.39 -38.88
CA TYR A 588 -26.56 -60.83 -38.62
C TYR A 588 -27.88 -61.22 -37.95
N ILE A 589 -28.26 -60.53 -36.86
CA ILE A 589 -29.52 -60.79 -36.16
C ILE A 589 -30.72 -60.51 -37.06
N LYS A 590 -30.72 -59.42 -37.83
CA LYS A 590 -31.79 -59.11 -38.78
C LYS A 590 -31.93 -60.22 -39.82
N ASN A 591 -30.82 -60.74 -40.34
CA ASN A 591 -30.83 -61.83 -41.32
C ASN A 591 -31.35 -63.15 -40.72
N GLU A 592 -30.95 -63.50 -39.49
CA GLU A 592 -31.47 -64.68 -38.80
C GLU A 592 -32.96 -64.55 -38.44
N GLN A 593 -33.41 -63.37 -38.02
CA GLN A 593 -34.83 -63.07 -37.80
C GLN A 593 -35.64 -63.17 -39.09
N ASN A 594 -35.12 -62.68 -40.22
CA ASN A 594 -35.76 -62.82 -41.52
C ASN A 594 -35.87 -64.29 -41.95
N LYS A 595 -34.81 -65.10 -41.77
CA LYS A 595 -34.84 -66.55 -42.03
C LYS A 595 -35.85 -67.27 -41.15
N TYR A 596 -35.95 -66.90 -39.87
CA TYR A 596 -36.96 -67.45 -38.97
C TYR A 596 -38.38 -67.06 -39.40
N ALA A 597 -38.62 -65.78 -39.69
CA ALA A 597 -39.91 -65.30 -40.17
C ALA A 597 -40.33 -65.99 -41.47
N GLN A 598 -39.39 -66.23 -42.39
CA GLN A 598 -39.63 -66.99 -43.61
C GLN A 598 -40.02 -68.44 -43.31
N LYS A 599 -39.30 -69.14 -42.41
CA LYS A 599 -39.65 -70.51 -42.00
C LYS A 599 -41.00 -70.60 -41.30
N VAL A 600 -41.36 -69.61 -40.49
CA VAL A 600 -42.68 -69.51 -39.86
C VAL A 600 -43.75 -69.34 -40.92
N LYS A 601 -43.54 -68.43 -41.87
CA LYS A 601 -44.47 -68.20 -42.99
C LYS A 601 -44.65 -69.43 -43.87
N GLU A 602 -43.56 -70.10 -44.26
CA GLU A 602 -43.60 -71.36 -45.03
C GLU A 602 -44.35 -72.47 -44.29
N ARG A 603 -44.24 -72.49 -42.95
CA ARG A 603 -45.01 -73.43 -42.12
C ARG A 603 -46.49 -73.08 -42.07
N GLU A 604 -46.84 -71.80 -41.88
CA GLU A 604 -48.22 -71.33 -41.86
C GLU A 604 -48.91 -71.59 -43.21
N GLU A 605 -48.21 -71.37 -44.32
CA GLU A 605 -48.71 -71.69 -45.66
C GLU A 605 -49.00 -73.19 -45.82
N LYS A 606 -48.08 -74.07 -45.41
CA LYS A 606 -48.31 -75.53 -45.45
C LYS A 606 -49.43 -76.00 -44.53
N LEU A 607 -49.55 -75.41 -43.33
CA LEU A 607 -50.65 -75.71 -42.42
C LEU A 607 -51.99 -75.29 -43.03
N LYS A 608 -52.03 -74.12 -43.67
CA LYS A 608 -53.22 -73.62 -44.36
C LYS A 608 -53.59 -74.46 -45.58
N GLU A 609 -52.61 -74.89 -46.39
CA GLU A 609 -52.83 -75.82 -47.51
C GLU A 609 -53.42 -77.15 -47.03
N GLN A 610 -52.94 -77.69 -45.90
CA GLN A 610 -53.52 -78.89 -45.30
C GLN A 610 -54.93 -78.65 -44.75
N GLU A 611 -55.21 -77.50 -44.13
CA GLU A 611 -56.56 -77.12 -43.69
C GLU A 611 -57.54 -77.02 -44.87
N GLU A 612 -57.13 -76.39 -45.98
CA GLU A 612 -57.92 -76.29 -47.22
C GLU A 612 -58.14 -77.68 -47.85
N ALA A 613 -57.11 -78.53 -47.90
CA ALA A 613 -57.24 -79.91 -48.40
C ALA A 613 -58.19 -80.77 -47.54
N LEU A 614 -58.20 -80.58 -46.22
CA LEU A 614 -59.14 -81.26 -45.32
C LEU A 614 -60.60 -80.84 -45.55
N LEU A 615 -60.82 -79.58 -45.93
CA LEU A 615 -62.15 -79.05 -46.23
C LEU A 615 -62.71 -79.61 -47.55
N GLU A 616 -61.84 -79.92 -48.51
CA GLU A 616 -62.21 -80.50 -49.81
C GLU A 616 -62.35 -82.03 -49.77
N ASP A 617 -61.49 -82.74 -49.03
CA ASP A 617 -61.56 -84.19 -48.81
C ASP A 617 -61.45 -84.52 -47.30
N PRO A 618 -62.55 -84.89 -46.64
CA PRO A 618 -62.55 -85.26 -45.22
C PRO A 618 -61.67 -86.47 -44.86
N ASN A 619 -61.24 -87.27 -45.85
CA ASN A 619 -60.34 -88.40 -45.65
C ASN A 619 -58.85 -88.06 -45.91
N TYR A 620 -58.52 -86.78 -46.15
CA TYR A 620 -57.14 -86.32 -46.35
C TYR A 620 -56.25 -86.63 -45.14
N VAL A 621 -55.06 -87.18 -45.39
CA VAL A 621 -54.10 -87.57 -44.33
C VAL A 621 -53.24 -86.37 -43.96
N ILE A 622 -53.38 -85.90 -42.72
CA ILE A 622 -52.56 -84.80 -42.18
C ILE A 622 -51.10 -85.26 -42.03
N GLU A 623 -50.18 -84.56 -42.69
CA GLU A 623 -48.74 -84.72 -42.44
C GLU A 623 -48.31 -83.87 -41.23
N ASP A 624 -47.44 -84.41 -40.39
CA ASP A 624 -46.88 -83.70 -39.24
C ASP A 624 -45.93 -82.57 -39.69
N ILE A 625 -46.32 -81.31 -39.49
CA ILE A 625 -45.49 -80.15 -39.83
C ILE A 625 -44.75 -79.64 -38.58
N PRO A 626 -43.43 -79.87 -38.47
CA PRO A 626 -42.66 -79.63 -37.25
C PRO A 626 -42.61 -78.16 -36.83
N GLU A 627 -42.54 -77.92 -35.52
CA GLU A 627 -42.48 -76.57 -34.95
C GLU A 627 -41.18 -75.83 -35.27
N VAL A 628 -41.29 -74.58 -35.72
CA VAL A 628 -40.12 -73.72 -35.92
C VAL A 628 -39.63 -73.27 -34.56
N LYS A 629 -38.50 -73.83 -34.12
CA LYS A 629 -37.89 -73.47 -32.84
C LYS A 629 -37.58 -71.97 -32.78
N ALA A 630 -37.99 -71.33 -31.69
CA ALA A 630 -37.71 -69.92 -31.44
C ALA A 630 -36.19 -69.64 -31.47
N ILE A 631 -35.83 -68.43 -31.93
CA ILE A 631 -34.45 -67.97 -31.95
C ILE A 631 -33.93 -67.80 -30.52
N ASP A 632 -32.84 -68.50 -30.20
CA ASP A 632 -32.05 -68.25 -29.00
C ASP A 632 -31.05 -67.12 -29.28
N ILE A 633 -31.41 -65.91 -28.88
CA ILE A 633 -30.60 -64.70 -29.12
C ILE A 633 -29.26 -64.79 -28.38
N GLN A 634 -29.21 -65.38 -27.18
CA GLN A 634 -27.98 -65.51 -26.41
C GLN A 634 -26.98 -66.41 -27.14
N LYS A 635 -27.45 -67.57 -27.63
CA LYS A 635 -26.61 -68.49 -28.41
C LYS A 635 -26.17 -67.92 -29.76
N LEU A 636 -27.04 -67.17 -30.44
CA LEU A 636 -26.65 -66.49 -31.69
C LEU A 636 -25.61 -65.39 -31.44
N THR A 637 -25.75 -64.64 -30.34
CA THR A 637 -24.78 -63.63 -29.91
C THR A 637 -23.43 -64.28 -29.64
N GLU A 638 -23.42 -65.36 -28.86
CA GLU A 638 -22.20 -66.12 -28.57
C GLU A 638 -21.51 -66.62 -29.84
N GLN A 639 -22.28 -67.24 -30.75
CA GLN A 639 -21.76 -67.76 -32.01
C GLN A 639 -21.20 -66.66 -32.91
N PHE A 640 -21.92 -65.54 -33.05
CA PHE A 640 -21.44 -64.40 -33.84
C PHE A 640 -20.16 -63.83 -33.24
N THR A 641 -20.13 -63.60 -31.94
CA THR A 641 -18.96 -63.04 -31.26
C THR A 641 -17.74 -63.92 -31.39
N ILE A 642 -17.86 -65.24 -31.19
CA ILE A 642 -16.74 -66.18 -31.39
C ILE A 642 -16.24 -66.12 -32.84
N ASN A 643 -17.14 -66.08 -33.82
CA ASN A 643 -16.76 -66.00 -35.23
C ASN A 643 -16.06 -64.67 -35.55
N TYR A 644 -16.56 -63.55 -35.02
CA TYR A 644 -15.95 -62.24 -35.20
C TYR A 644 -14.55 -62.16 -34.58
N LEU A 645 -14.40 -62.65 -33.34
CA LEU A 645 -13.11 -62.70 -32.63
C LEU A 645 -12.07 -63.52 -33.43
N LYS A 646 -12.49 -64.61 -34.09
CA LYS A 646 -11.65 -65.42 -34.97
C LYS A 646 -11.36 -64.74 -36.32
N GLU A 647 -12.38 -64.17 -36.98
CA GLU A 647 -12.22 -63.45 -38.26
C GLU A 647 -11.22 -62.31 -38.13
N LYS A 648 -11.30 -61.56 -37.03
CA LYS A 648 -10.43 -60.42 -36.76
C LYS A 648 -9.14 -60.78 -36.02
N ASP A 649 -8.92 -62.06 -35.69
CA ASP A 649 -7.76 -62.53 -34.93
C ASP A 649 -7.51 -61.69 -33.66
N VAL A 650 -8.55 -61.45 -32.86
CA VAL A 650 -8.50 -60.48 -31.75
C VAL A 650 -7.68 -61.01 -30.58
N ILE A 651 -7.92 -62.28 -30.20
CA ILE A 651 -7.25 -62.88 -29.05
C ILE A 651 -5.83 -63.28 -29.46
N GLY A 652 -4.84 -62.74 -28.76
CA GLY A 652 -3.42 -62.86 -29.09
C GLY A 652 -2.79 -61.58 -29.63
N LYS A 653 -3.59 -60.62 -30.10
CA LYS A 653 -3.10 -59.30 -30.54
C LYS A 653 -2.60 -58.46 -29.38
N THR A 654 -1.63 -57.59 -29.70
CA THR A 654 -1.12 -56.57 -28.79
C THR A 654 -1.77 -55.22 -29.11
N ILE A 655 -2.27 -54.55 -28.08
CA ILE A 655 -2.76 -53.17 -28.11
C ILE A 655 -1.87 -52.33 -27.19
N SER A 656 -1.61 -51.07 -27.54
CA SER A 656 -0.92 -50.15 -26.63
C SER A 656 -1.96 -49.35 -25.85
N MET A 657 -1.81 -49.24 -24.54
CA MET A 657 -2.66 -48.45 -23.66
C MET A 657 -1.87 -47.22 -23.19
N GLU A 658 -2.41 -46.04 -23.43
CA GLU A 658 -1.93 -44.79 -22.86
C GLU A 658 -2.86 -44.38 -21.70
N ILE A 659 -2.29 -44.24 -20.50
CA ILE A 659 -3.02 -43.70 -19.35
C ILE A 659 -2.52 -42.27 -19.10
N ASN A 660 -3.43 -41.31 -19.14
CA ASN A 660 -3.15 -39.92 -18.82
C ASN A 660 -3.88 -39.55 -17.53
N ASP A 661 -3.16 -39.18 -16.48
CA ASP A 661 -3.75 -38.56 -15.29
C ASP A 661 -4.32 -37.18 -15.67
N LEU A 662 -5.64 -37.06 -15.58
CA LEU A 662 -6.38 -35.84 -15.88
C LEU A 662 -6.16 -34.77 -14.80
N TYR A 663 -5.79 -35.18 -13.58
CA TYR A 663 -5.65 -34.28 -12.44
C TYR A 663 -4.22 -33.86 -12.12
N LEU A 664 -3.20 -34.43 -12.79
CA LEU A 664 -1.78 -34.16 -12.52
C LEU A 664 -1.53 -34.12 -11.01
N ARG A 665 -1.69 -35.28 -10.34
CA ARG A 665 -1.54 -35.47 -8.87
C ARG A 665 -0.35 -34.68 -8.30
N THR A 666 0.72 -34.56 -9.09
CA THR A 666 1.79 -33.57 -8.91
C THR A 666 2.30 -33.01 -10.26
N GLN A 667 3.04 -31.89 -10.25
CA GLN A 667 3.76 -31.44 -11.45
C GLN A 667 4.91 -32.39 -11.86
N GLU A 668 5.34 -33.27 -10.95
CA GLU A 668 6.44 -34.23 -11.16
C GLU A 668 5.96 -35.49 -11.89
N GLU A 669 4.68 -35.86 -11.78
CA GLU A 669 4.10 -37.06 -12.38
C GLU A 669 3.41 -36.77 -13.73
N LYS A 670 4.14 -36.18 -14.68
CA LYS A 670 3.75 -36.22 -16.10
C LYS A 670 4.11 -37.57 -16.72
N THR A 671 3.65 -38.67 -16.14
CA THR A 671 3.92 -40.00 -16.70
C THR A 671 2.77 -40.41 -17.58
N LYS A 672 2.82 -39.99 -18.85
CA LYS A 672 2.13 -40.73 -19.91
C LYS A 672 2.82 -42.09 -19.99
N ILE A 673 2.20 -43.10 -19.42
CA ILE A 673 2.72 -44.46 -19.44
C ILE A 673 2.04 -45.17 -20.60
N ILE A 674 2.87 -45.79 -21.43
CA ILE A 674 2.45 -46.62 -22.56
C ILE A 674 2.73 -48.05 -22.14
N ALA A 675 1.69 -48.85 -22.04
CA ALA A 675 1.79 -50.28 -21.77
C ALA A 675 1.32 -51.07 -23.00
N ASP A 676 2.16 -51.98 -23.49
CA ASP A 676 1.76 -52.92 -24.53
C ASP A 676 1.10 -54.14 -23.90
N LEU A 677 -0.17 -54.33 -24.20
CA LEU A 677 -1.05 -55.32 -23.59
C LEU A 677 -1.49 -56.34 -24.63
N LYS A 678 -1.29 -57.62 -24.32
CA LYS A 678 -1.77 -58.74 -25.10
C LYS A 678 -3.20 -59.08 -24.70
N ILE A 679 -4.12 -59.11 -25.65
CA ILE A 679 -5.50 -59.55 -25.43
C ILE A 679 -5.47 -61.07 -25.25
N VAL A 680 -5.77 -61.55 -24.05
CA VAL A 680 -5.75 -63.00 -23.72
C VAL A 680 -7.13 -63.61 -23.60
N GLY A 681 -8.17 -62.79 -23.48
CA GLY A 681 -9.53 -63.25 -23.35
C GLY A 681 -10.58 -62.20 -23.66
N TYR A 682 -11.78 -62.69 -23.92
CA TYR A 682 -13.00 -61.91 -24.05
C TYR A 682 -14.00 -62.37 -22.99
N ASP A 683 -14.59 -61.44 -22.26
CA ASP A 683 -15.62 -61.71 -21.26
C ASP A 683 -17.02 -61.44 -21.86
N PHE A 684 -17.85 -62.48 -21.91
CA PHE A 684 -19.21 -62.42 -22.45
C PHE A 684 -20.20 -61.72 -21.52
N ASP A 685 -19.92 -61.71 -20.21
CA ASP A 685 -20.77 -61.10 -19.19
C ASP A 685 -20.41 -59.62 -18.98
N ALA A 686 -19.24 -59.18 -19.45
CA ALA A 686 -18.77 -57.81 -19.33
C ALA A 686 -19.15 -56.93 -20.54
N VAL A 687 -20.11 -56.02 -20.31
CA VAL A 687 -20.45 -54.99 -21.31
C VAL A 687 -19.41 -53.88 -21.35
N PHE A 688 -18.98 -53.38 -20.18
CA PHE A 688 -18.13 -52.19 -20.05
C PHE A 688 -16.77 -52.46 -19.41
N ASN A 689 -16.56 -53.65 -18.83
CA ASN A 689 -15.48 -53.91 -17.89
C ASN A 689 -14.33 -54.67 -18.54
N ASN A 690 -13.16 -54.05 -18.64
CA ASN A 690 -11.92 -54.71 -19.01
C ASN A 690 -11.12 -55.06 -17.76
N TYR A 691 -10.29 -56.10 -17.84
CA TYR A 691 -9.49 -56.56 -16.71
C TYR A 691 -7.99 -56.54 -17.01
N LEU A 692 -7.20 -56.03 -16.06
CA LEU A 692 -5.74 -55.99 -16.07
C LEU A 692 -5.15 -56.71 -14.86
N SER A 693 -3.83 -56.86 -14.85
CA SER A 693 -3.05 -57.38 -13.71
C SER A 693 -2.82 -56.33 -12.63
N SER A 694 -2.47 -56.80 -11.42
CA SER A 694 -2.23 -55.97 -10.22
C SER A 694 -1.03 -55.06 -10.39
N ASP A 695 0.00 -55.54 -11.07
CA ASP A 695 1.30 -54.89 -11.12
C ASP A 695 1.23 -53.57 -11.90
N LEU A 696 0.43 -53.52 -12.97
CA LEU A 696 0.23 -52.30 -13.75
C LEU A 696 -0.73 -51.32 -13.06
N LEU A 697 -1.76 -51.86 -12.38
CA LEU A 697 -2.83 -51.06 -11.81
C LEU A 697 -2.45 -50.39 -10.48
N ASN A 698 -1.61 -51.05 -9.67
CA ASN A 698 -1.18 -50.57 -8.36
C ASN A 698 -0.52 -49.18 -8.41
N ILE A 699 0.12 -48.83 -9.53
CA ILE A 699 0.76 -47.53 -9.74
C ILE A 699 -0.28 -46.39 -9.83
N TYR A 700 -1.54 -46.71 -10.18
CA TYR A 700 -2.64 -45.75 -10.36
C TYR A 700 -3.64 -45.73 -9.21
N MET A 701 -3.44 -46.58 -8.20
CA MET A 701 -4.31 -46.60 -7.01
C MET A 701 -4.00 -45.40 -6.12
N ARG A 702 -5.05 -44.65 -5.79
CA ARG A 702 -4.96 -43.58 -4.79
C ARG A 702 -5.02 -44.16 -3.39
N ASP A 703 -4.40 -43.45 -2.45
CA ASP A 703 -4.54 -43.75 -1.03
C ASP A 703 -6.00 -43.59 -0.59
N LYS A 704 -6.40 -44.21 0.53
CA LYS A 704 -7.75 -44.09 1.10
C LYS A 704 -8.17 -42.65 1.39
N ASN A 705 -7.19 -41.75 1.52
CA ASN A 705 -7.40 -40.33 1.65
C ASN A 705 -6.34 -39.53 0.91
N GLU A 706 -6.73 -38.36 0.43
CA GLU A 706 -5.80 -37.40 -0.16
C GLU A 706 -5.90 -36.04 0.54
N VAL A 707 -4.76 -35.53 0.98
CA VAL A 707 -4.66 -34.23 1.65
C VAL A 707 -4.78 -33.13 0.59
N ILE A 708 -5.83 -32.32 0.66
CA ILE A 708 -6.13 -31.24 -0.29
C ILE A 708 -5.66 -29.87 0.21
N SER A 709 -5.60 -29.69 1.52
CA SER A 709 -5.07 -28.49 2.16
C SER A 709 -4.60 -28.79 3.59
N ILE A 710 -3.87 -27.85 4.15
CA ILE A 710 -3.34 -27.92 5.52
C ILE A 710 -3.89 -26.70 6.26
N TYR A 711 -4.52 -26.92 7.41
CA TYR A 711 -4.93 -25.84 8.31
C TYR A 711 -3.97 -25.73 9.48
N PHE A 712 -3.79 -24.51 9.99
CA PHE A 712 -3.12 -24.26 11.27
C PHE A 712 -3.76 -23.04 11.93
N ASP A 713 -3.48 -22.86 13.23
CA ASP A 713 -3.98 -21.74 14.03
C ASP A 713 -2.82 -20.86 14.51
N GLU A 714 -2.91 -19.54 14.31
CA GLU A 714 -1.94 -18.57 14.84
C GLU A 714 -2.62 -17.24 15.23
N THR A 715 -2.07 -16.58 16.25
CA THR A 715 -2.59 -15.32 16.82
C THR A 715 -1.57 -14.20 16.85
N ASP A 716 -0.28 -14.50 16.63
CA ASP A 716 0.77 -13.49 16.61
C ASP A 716 0.88 -12.84 15.22
N VAL A 717 0.77 -11.51 15.18
CA VAL A 717 0.82 -10.73 13.93
C VAL A 717 2.14 -10.96 13.18
N SER A 718 3.28 -11.00 13.87
CA SER A 718 4.59 -11.11 13.21
C SER A 718 4.80 -12.49 12.60
N LYS A 719 4.31 -13.53 13.27
CA LYS A 719 4.32 -14.89 12.72
C LYS A 719 3.37 -15.05 11.54
N LEU A 720 2.14 -14.53 11.64
CA LEU A 720 1.18 -14.52 10.52
C LEU A 720 1.73 -13.78 9.31
N GLU A 721 2.33 -12.60 9.52
CA GLU A 721 2.98 -11.81 8.47
C GLU A 721 4.07 -12.63 7.77
N LYS A 722 4.91 -13.33 8.55
CA LYS A 722 5.93 -14.24 7.99
C LYS A 722 5.31 -15.38 7.18
N VAL A 723 4.24 -16.01 7.65
CA VAL A 723 3.54 -17.05 6.87
C VAL A 723 3.03 -16.47 5.55
N PHE A 724 2.40 -15.31 5.55
CA PHE A 724 1.88 -14.68 4.32
C PHE A 724 2.99 -14.27 3.35
N ILE A 725 4.22 -14.05 3.84
CA ILE A 725 5.41 -13.85 3.00
C ILE A 725 5.92 -15.18 2.45
N ASP A 726 6.04 -16.22 3.29
CA ASP A 726 6.55 -17.54 2.89
C ASP A 726 5.57 -18.29 1.97
N PHE A 727 4.27 -18.02 2.13
CA PHE A 727 3.14 -18.63 1.42
C PHE A 727 2.20 -17.56 0.87
N PRO A 728 2.62 -16.74 -0.10
CA PRO A 728 1.81 -15.63 -0.60
C PRO A 728 0.49 -16.13 -1.17
N SER A 729 -0.52 -15.27 -1.17
CA SER A 729 -1.86 -15.62 -1.62
C SER A 729 -1.95 -15.90 -3.13
N GLU A 730 -0.91 -15.56 -3.91
CA GLU A 730 -0.74 -15.84 -5.34
C GLU A 730 0.72 -16.09 -5.75
N ASN A 731 0.91 -16.54 -6.99
CA ASN A 731 2.19 -16.67 -7.68
C ASN A 731 3.23 -17.66 -7.10
N SER A 732 2.89 -18.39 -6.04
CA SER A 732 3.68 -19.47 -5.45
C SER A 732 3.09 -20.87 -5.72
N LYS A 733 3.88 -21.92 -5.44
CA LYS A 733 3.45 -23.33 -5.42
C LYS A 733 2.42 -23.60 -4.31
N TYR A 734 2.64 -22.98 -3.15
CA TYR A 734 1.80 -23.08 -1.96
C TYR A 734 1.29 -21.69 -1.58
N VAL A 735 -0.03 -21.55 -1.45
CA VAL A 735 -0.69 -20.27 -1.17
C VAL A 735 -1.43 -20.33 0.16
N SER A 736 -1.32 -19.26 0.95
CA SER A 736 -2.16 -19.06 2.12
C SER A 736 -3.52 -18.49 1.75
N LYS A 737 -4.56 -18.95 2.43
CA LYS A 737 -5.94 -18.46 2.34
C LYS A 737 -6.56 -18.35 3.73
N THR A 738 -7.44 -17.38 3.85
CA THR A 738 -8.30 -17.14 5.02
C THR A 738 -9.63 -16.60 4.51
N ILE A 739 -10.59 -16.42 5.41
CA ILE A 739 -11.87 -15.78 5.08
C ILE A 739 -11.75 -14.32 4.57
N TYR A 740 -10.60 -13.67 4.76
CA TYR A 740 -10.35 -12.27 4.35
C TYR A 740 -9.58 -12.12 3.03
N THR A 741 -9.01 -13.21 2.51
CA THR A 741 -7.98 -13.14 1.47
C THR A 741 -8.46 -12.46 0.19
N ASP A 742 -9.64 -12.83 -0.31
CA ASP A 742 -10.15 -12.29 -1.58
C ASP A 742 -10.56 -10.82 -1.45
N THR A 743 -11.09 -10.43 -0.29
CA THR A 743 -11.41 -9.03 0.01
C THR A 743 -10.14 -8.19 0.12
N ILE A 744 -9.12 -8.65 0.85
CA ILE A 744 -7.84 -7.94 1.00
C ILE A 744 -7.13 -7.78 -0.35
N LYS A 745 -7.18 -8.79 -1.24
CA LYS A 745 -6.69 -8.67 -2.63
C LYS A 745 -7.44 -7.62 -3.44
N SER A 746 -8.77 -7.56 -3.28
CA SER A 746 -9.58 -6.56 -3.96
C SER A 746 -9.21 -5.15 -3.49
N VAL A 747 -8.95 -4.99 -2.19
CA VAL A 747 -8.46 -3.75 -1.59
C VAL A 747 -7.05 -3.41 -2.09
N GLU A 748 -6.14 -4.38 -2.15
CA GLU A 748 -4.78 -4.19 -2.69
C GLU A 748 -4.83 -3.61 -4.11
N LYS A 749 -5.67 -4.16 -4.99
CA LYS A 749 -5.80 -3.65 -6.35
C LYS A 749 -6.21 -2.18 -6.38
N VAL A 750 -7.20 -1.79 -5.57
CA VAL A 750 -7.66 -0.40 -5.45
C VAL A 750 -6.56 0.48 -4.87
N VAL A 751 -5.88 0.03 -3.81
CA VAL A 751 -4.80 0.78 -3.16
C VAL A 751 -3.63 1.00 -4.12
N ASN A 752 -3.22 -0.01 -4.89
CA ASN A 752 -2.16 0.10 -5.90
C ASN A 752 -2.52 1.06 -7.05
N GLU A 753 -3.80 1.15 -7.44
CA GLU A 753 -4.26 2.16 -8.40
C GLU A 753 -4.19 3.58 -7.81
N VAL A 754 -4.60 3.74 -6.56
CA VAL A 754 -4.55 5.01 -5.82
C VAL A 754 -3.11 5.43 -5.54
N GLU A 755 -2.19 4.49 -5.32
CA GLU A 755 -0.78 4.73 -5.08
C GLU A 755 -0.14 5.51 -6.25
N ASN A 756 -0.33 5.03 -7.48
CA ASN A 756 0.23 5.67 -8.66
C ASN A 756 -0.23 7.13 -8.81
N ILE A 757 -1.52 7.38 -8.58
CA ILE A 757 -2.10 8.74 -8.62
C ILE A 757 -1.50 9.59 -7.49
N SER A 758 -1.39 9.02 -6.29
CA SER A 758 -0.84 9.68 -5.10
C SER A 758 0.62 10.08 -5.30
N TYR A 759 1.41 9.22 -5.94
CA TYR A 759 2.81 9.52 -6.26
C TYR A 759 2.95 10.80 -7.10
N TYR A 760 2.22 10.93 -8.21
CA TYR A 760 2.26 12.15 -9.04
C TYR A 760 1.65 13.37 -8.33
N ALA A 761 0.55 13.17 -7.59
CA ALA A 761 -0.09 14.22 -6.81
C ALA A 761 0.87 14.79 -5.74
N SER A 762 1.68 13.93 -5.11
CA SER A 762 2.68 14.34 -4.12
C SER A 762 3.68 15.36 -4.68
N PHE A 763 4.19 15.13 -5.90
CA PHE A 763 5.08 16.07 -6.57
C PHE A 763 4.37 17.40 -6.88
N GLY A 764 3.11 17.34 -7.31
CA GLY A 764 2.25 18.52 -7.49
C GLY A 764 2.12 19.35 -6.20
N PHE A 765 1.77 18.72 -5.08
CA PHE A 765 1.64 19.41 -3.80
C PHE A 765 2.97 19.97 -3.28
N LEU A 766 4.08 19.28 -3.53
CA LEU A 766 5.42 19.76 -3.19
C LEU A 766 5.78 21.05 -3.93
N THR A 767 5.57 21.07 -5.25
CA THR A 767 5.84 22.27 -6.07
C THR A 767 4.95 23.44 -5.64
N PHE A 768 3.68 23.17 -5.35
CA PHE A 768 2.74 24.17 -4.84
C PHE A 768 3.18 24.75 -3.49
N ALA A 769 3.65 23.90 -2.56
CA ALA A 769 4.19 24.34 -1.28
C ALA A 769 5.40 25.26 -1.47
N ILE A 770 6.34 24.93 -2.36
CA ILE A 770 7.52 25.77 -2.66
C ILE A 770 7.10 27.14 -3.20
N ILE A 771 6.12 27.19 -4.12
CA ILE A 771 5.64 28.45 -4.72
C ILE A 771 5.02 29.35 -3.65
N LEU A 772 4.11 28.80 -2.83
CA LEU A 772 3.46 29.54 -1.75
C LEU A 772 4.46 30.08 -0.74
N PHE A 773 5.41 29.24 -0.34
CA PHE A 773 6.45 29.59 0.61
C PHE A 773 7.36 30.69 0.04
N THR A 774 7.74 30.59 -1.24
CA THR A 774 8.54 31.60 -1.94
C THR A 774 7.82 32.95 -1.97
N ASN A 775 6.53 32.98 -2.30
CA ASN A 775 5.72 34.19 -2.32
C ASN A 775 5.64 34.86 -0.94
N PHE A 776 5.47 34.05 0.12
CA PHE A 776 5.49 34.55 1.49
C PHE A 776 6.84 35.19 1.84
N ILE A 777 7.96 34.51 1.57
CA ILE A 777 9.29 35.01 1.88
C ILE A 777 9.62 36.28 1.08
N VAL A 778 9.27 36.33 -0.21
CA VAL A 778 9.44 37.55 -1.03
C VAL A 778 8.66 38.73 -0.42
N THR A 779 7.43 38.49 0.01
CA THR A 779 6.61 39.53 0.65
C THR A 779 7.19 39.96 2.00
N SER A 780 7.61 39.01 2.83
CA SER A 780 8.22 39.30 4.14
C SER A 780 9.49 40.13 3.99
N ILE A 781 10.35 39.78 3.03
CA ILE A 781 11.55 40.54 2.70
C ILE A 781 11.19 41.95 2.23
N ASN A 782 10.24 42.10 1.31
CA ASN A 782 9.85 43.41 0.77
C ASN A 782 9.36 44.36 1.86
N ASN A 783 8.57 43.87 2.81
CA ASN A 783 8.05 44.67 3.91
C ASN A 783 9.13 45.05 4.96
N ASN A 784 10.25 44.34 4.98
CA ASN A 784 11.33 44.54 5.94
C ASN A 784 12.59 45.16 5.30
N LYS A 785 12.53 45.63 4.04
CA LYS A 785 13.69 46.20 3.32
C LYS A 785 14.36 47.34 4.08
N LYS A 786 13.57 48.29 4.57
CA LYS A 786 14.06 49.43 5.36
C LYS A 786 14.78 48.98 6.64
N ASP A 787 14.19 48.02 7.37
CA ASP A 787 14.80 47.44 8.58
C ASP A 787 16.13 46.71 8.27
N ILE A 788 16.22 46.00 7.14
CA ILE A 788 17.47 45.37 6.67
C ILE A 788 18.53 46.44 6.37
N GLY A 789 18.14 47.52 5.69
CA GLY A 789 19.01 48.65 5.38
C GLY A 789 19.60 49.28 6.64
N ILE A 790 18.73 49.53 7.64
CA ILE A 790 19.11 50.06 8.96
C ILE A 790 20.10 49.12 9.66
N LEU A 791 19.78 47.83 9.74
CA LEU A 791 20.65 46.81 10.34
C LEU A 791 22.04 46.80 9.72
N ARG A 792 22.09 46.84 8.38
CA ARG A 792 23.35 46.82 7.63
C ARG A 792 24.14 48.11 7.80
N ALA A 793 23.46 49.26 7.89
CA ALA A 793 24.09 50.54 8.18
C ALA A 793 24.71 50.60 9.58
N ILE A 794 24.07 49.99 10.57
CA ILE A 794 24.62 49.88 11.93
C ILE A 794 25.85 48.95 11.95
N GLY A 795 25.93 48.00 11.01
CA GLY A 795 27.09 47.12 10.82
C GLY A 795 26.77 45.63 10.82
N SER A 796 25.50 45.22 10.67
CA SER A 796 25.14 43.81 10.52
C SER A 796 25.71 43.24 9.23
N ARG A 797 26.11 41.96 9.27
CA ARG A 797 26.64 41.29 8.07
C ARG A 797 25.53 40.71 7.24
N LYS A 798 25.82 40.48 5.95
CA LYS A 798 24.91 39.78 5.04
C LYS A 798 24.41 38.46 5.63
N ILE A 799 25.30 37.65 6.20
CA ILE A 799 24.95 36.35 6.82
C ILE A 799 23.98 36.50 8.01
N ASP A 800 24.03 37.63 8.74
CA ASP A 800 23.15 37.88 9.87
C ASP A 800 21.72 38.19 9.35
N ILE A 801 21.60 38.85 8.19
CA ILE A 801 20.32 39.02 7.48
C ILE A 801 19.78 37.68 6.98
N TYR A 802 20.62 36.85 6.33
CA TYR A 802 20.23 35.49 5.91
C TYR A 802 19.66 34.69 7.08
N LYS A 803 20.34 34.73 8.22
CA LYS A 803 19.92 33.99 9.42
C LYS A 803 18.54 34.42 9.93
N ILE A 804 18.18 35.70 9.90
CA ILE A 804 16.87 36.17 10.36
C ILE A 804 15.74 35.57 9.50
N PHE A 805 15.84 35.71 8.18
CA PHE A 805 14.80 35.23 7.26
C PHE A 805 14.78 33.70 7.13
N TYR A 806 15.92 33.05 7.29
CA TYR A 806 15.96 31.58 7.34
C TYR A 806 15.30 31.06 8.62
N LEU A 807 15.54 31.69 9.79
CA LEU A 807 14.84 31.33 11.02
C LEU A 807 13.33 31.59 10.93
N GLU A 808 12.92 32.67 10.27
CA GLU A 808 11.51 32.93 9.97
C GLU A 808 10.89 31.80 9.14
N SER A 809 11.58 31.38 8.08
CA SER A 809 11.18 30.26 7.23
C SER A 809 11.09 28.95 8.03
N TYR A 810 12.13 28.67 8.82
CA TYR A 810 12.23 27.47 9.62
C TYR A 810 11.12 27.35 10.66
N LEU A 811 10.76 28.45 11.32
CA LEU A 811 9.66 28.46 12.31
C LEU A 811 8.30 28.13 11.67
N ILE A 812 8.02 28.67 10.48
CA ILE A 812 6.79 28.35 9.75
C ILE A 812 6.81 26.88 9.33
N GLY A 813 7.92 26.41 8.76
CA GLY A 813 8.08 25.02 8.35
C GLY A 813 7.86 24.05 9.51
N LEU A 814 8.47 24.32 10.67
CA LEU A 814 8.32 23.48 11.87
C LEU A 814 6.89 23.45 12.38
N PHE A 815 6.18 24.58 12.37
CA PHE A 815 4.77 24.61 12.77
C PHE A 815 3.88 23.84 11.78
N SER A 816 4.09 24.04 10.48
CA SER A 816 3.38 23.31 9.43
C SER A 816 3.69 21.81 9.46
N PHE A 817 4.92 21.42 9.82
CA PHE A 817 5.31 20.02 10.01
C PHE A 817 4.51 19.33 11.12
N VAL A 818 4.44 19.96 12.30
CA VAL A 818 3.68 19.38 13.44
C VAL A 818 2.21 19.27 13.07
N LEU A 819 1.62 20.32 12.51
CA LEU A 819 0.20 20.32 12.15
C LEU A 819 -0.12 19.33 11.02
N SER A 820 0.76 19.22 10.01
CA SER A 820 0.58 18.27 8.91
C SER A 820 0.74 16.82 9.36
N SER A 821 1.65 16.54 10.30
CA SER A 821 1.79 15.20 10.89
C SER A 821 0.51 14.77 11.62
N ILE A 822 -0.09 15.67 12.40
CA ILE A 822 -1.37 15.39 13.10
C ILE A 822 -2.49 15.17 12.08
N ILE A 823 -2.62 16.06 11.08
CA ILE A 823 -3.64 15.92 10.04
C ILE A 823 -3.46 14.61 9.27
N CYS A 824 -2.23 14.25 8.89
CA CYS A 824 -1.96 13.01 8.15
C CYS A 824 -2.32 11.77 8.97
N PHE A 825 -2.01 11.76 10.28
CA PHE A 825 -2.41 10.69 11.18
C PHE A 825 -3.93 10.55 11.27
N VAL A 826 -4.65 11.66 11.46
CA VAL A 826 -6.13 11.67 11.51
C VAL A 826 -6.73 11.27 10.15
N SER A 827 -6.21 11.77 9.04
CA SER A 827 -6.65 11.40 7.69
C SER A 827 -6.43 9.92 7.40
N THR A 828 -5.35 9.33 7.90
CA THR A 828 -5.09 7.88 7.78
C THR A 828 -6.16 7.07 8.52
N TYR A 829 -6.48 7.48 9.76
CA TYR A 829 -7.55 6.85 10.54
C TYR A 829 -8.91 6.93 9.83
N ILE A 830 -9.27 8.12 9.35
CA ILE A 830 -10.54 8.34 8.61
C ILE A 830 -10.57 7.52 7.32
N ALA A 831 -9.46 7.46 6.58
CA ALA A 831 -9.39 6.69 5.34
C ALA A 831 -9.58 5.19 5.58
N ASN A 832 -8.96 4.62 6.61
CA ASN A 832 -9.17 3.22 6.99
C ASN A 832 -10.61 2.93 7.41
N ASP A 833 -11.26 3.85 8.14
CA ASP A 833 -12.67 3.74 8.53
C ASP A 833 -13.60 3.75 7.29
N ILE A 834 -13.34 4.66 6.34
CA ILE A 834 -14.09 4.71 5.08
C ILE A 834 -13.92 3.42 4.27
N ILE A 835 -12.69 2.91 4.14
CA ILE A 835 -12.41 1.67 3.41
C ILE A 835 -13.11 0.48 4.08
N SER A 836 -13.18 0.44 5.41
CA SER A 836 -13.80 -0.64 6.17
C SER A 836 -15.32 -0.58 6.23
N LYS A 837 -15.94 0.57 5.93
CA LYS A 837 -17.36 0.83 6.19
C LYS A 837 -18.30 -0.18 5.52
N ASP A 838 -18.00 -0.53 4.27
CA ASP A 838 -18.82 -1.44 3.46
C ASP A 838 -18.37 -2.92 3.59
N LEU A 839 -17.31 -3.19 4.36
CA LEU A 839 -16.79 -4.53 4.62
C LEU A 839 -17.42 -5.12 5.88
N PHE A 840 -17.54 -6.46 5.92
CA PHE A 840 -18.04 -7.19 7.10
C PHE A 840 -17.05 -7.24 8.28
N PHE A 841 -15.83 -6.75 8.08
CA PHE A 841 -14.74 -6.72 9.06
C PHE A 841 -13.93 -5.42 8.91
N ALA A 842 -13.18 -5.05 9.95
CA ALA A 842 -12.31 -3.88 9.91
C ALA A 842 -10.96 -4.20 9.26
N ILE A 843 -10.52 -3.31 8.36
CA ILE A 843 -9.19 -3.39 7.75
C ILE A 843 -8.42 -2.09 7.93
N ARG A 844 -7.10 -2.21 8.06
CA ARG A 844 -6.20 -1.06 8.22
C ARG A 844 -5.09 -1.08 7.16
N PRO A 845 -5.46 -0.96 5.87
CA PRO A 845 -4.47 -0.99 4.80
C PRO A 845 -3.46 0.16 4.91
N ILE A 846 -3.89 1.33 5.36
CA ILE A 846 -3.02 2.51 5.41
C ILE A 846 -2.40 2.62 6.80
N ILE A 847 -1.10 2.35 6.90
CA ILE A 847 -0.36 2.39 8.17
C ILE A 847 0.50 3.66 8.23
N PHE A 848 0.27 4.50 9.24
CA PHE A 848 1.12 5.67 9.48
C PHE A 848 2.45 5.26 10.15
N LYS A 849 3.47 4.96 9.33
CA LYS A 849 4.79 4.52 9.77
C LYS A 849 5.64 5.68 10.31
N ILE A 850 6.65 5.37 11.14
CA ILE A 850 7.65 6.33 11.62
C ILE A 850 8.40 6.98 10.45
N ASP A 851 8.59 6.23 9.36
CA ASP A 851 9.26 6.72 8.14
C ASP A 851 8.50 7.87 7.49
N THR A 852 7.17 7.86 7.54
CA THR A 852 6.32 8.97 7.04
C THR A 852 6.64 10.28 7.77
N PHE A 853 6.88 10.22 9.08
CA PHE A 853 7.31 11.38 9.86
C PHE A 853 8.69 11.88 9.41
N GLY A 854 9.61 10.96 9.11
CA GLY A 854 10.92 11.25 8.52
C GLY A 854 10.80 11.93 7.15
N TYR A 855 9.97 11.39 6.24
CA TYR A 855 9.73 11.97 4.92
C TYR A 855 9.14 13.37 4.99
N LEU A 856 8.14 13.59 5.87
CA LEU A 856 7.57 14.91 6.09
C LEU A 856 8.61 15.92 6.63
N LEU A 857 9.45 15.51 7.58
CA LEU A 857 10.48 16.37 8.16
C LEU A 857 11.52 16.79 7.10
N ILE A 858 12.04 15.82 6.34
CA ILE A 858 12.98 16.06 5.25
C ILE A 858 12.37 17.00 4.21
N THR A 859 11.11 16.73 3.83
CA THR A 859 10.37 17.54 2.85
C THR A 859 10.24 18.98 3.30
N VAL A 860 9.87 19.22 4.55
CA VAL A 860 9.78 20.58 5.11
C VAL A 860 11.13 21.29 5.08
N ILE A 861 12.22 20.62 5.43
CA ILE A 861 13.57 21.20 5.38
C ILE A 861 13.92 21.57 3.93
N VAL A 862 13.66 20.70 2.97
CA VAL A 862 13.92 20.95 1.55
C VAL A 862 13.08 22.12 1.03
N VAL A 863 11.77 22.11 1.27
CA VAL A 863 10.84 23.16 0.84
C VAL A 863 11.24 24.51 1.41
N THR A 864 11.50 24.58 2.72
CA THR A 864 11.90 25.83 3.38
C THR A 864 13.26 26.34 2.88
N PHE A 865 14.21 25.45 2.61
CA PHE A 865 15.52 25.83 2.06
C PHE A 865 15.40 26.35 0.61
N VAL A 866 14.76 25.60 -0.27
CA VAL A 866 14.61 25.93 -1.71
C VAL A 866 13.81 27.22 -1.88
N ALA A 867 12.70 27.36 -1.16
CA ALA A 867 11.85 28.55 -1.27
C ALA A 867 12.50 29.82 -0.72
N SER A 868 13.47 29.70 0.19
CA SER A 868 14.10 30.84 0.87
C SER A 868 15.42 31.27 0.23
N ILE A 869 16.20 30.36 -0.37
CA ILE A 869 17.57 30.65 -0.81
C ILE A 869 17.67 31.76 -1.87
N SER A 870 16.82 31.74 -2.90
CA SER A 870 16.87 32.68 -4.01
C SER A 870 16.41 34.10 -3.61
N PRO A 871 15.23 34.29 -2.98
CA PRO A 871 14.78 35.60 -2.52
C PRO A 871 15.72 36.25 -1.49
N ILE A 872 16.17 35.48 -0.50
CA ILE A 872 17.05 36.00 0.56
C ILE A 872 18.42 36.41 -0.03
N SER A 873 18.93 35.64 -1.00
CA SER A 873 20.21 35.96 -1.62
C SER A 873 20.20 37.27 -2.40
N LYS A 874 19.08 37.56 -3.06
CA LYS A 874 18.91 38.82 -3.79
C LYS A 874 18.93 40.03 -2.85
N ILE A 875 18.22 39.97 -1.72
CA ILE A 875 18.15 41.11 -0.79
C ILE A 875 19.42 41.30 0.03
N ALA A 876 20.06 40.22 0.48
CA ALA A 876 21.26 40.31 1.29
C ALA A 876 22.44 40.97 0.54
N ARG A 877 22.40 41.01 -0.80
CA ARG A 877 23.41 41.66 -1.65
C ARG A 877 23.14 43.15 -1.92
N MET A 878 21.92 43.65 -1.72
CA MET A 878 21.51 45.04 -1.97
C MET A 878 22.36 46.04 -1.17
N LYS A 879 22.63 47.26 -1.64
CA LYS A 879 23.43 48.20 -0.82
C LYS A 879 22.59 48.69 0.38
N PRO A 880 23.22 48.99 1.54
CA PRO A 880 22.50 49.52 2.70
C PRO A 880 21.69 50.77 2.35
N VAL A 881 22.27 51.71 1.60
CA VAL A 881 21.59 52.95 1.20
C VAL A 881 20.38 52.68 0.30
N ASP A 882 20.50 51.78 -0.68
CA ASP A 882 19.38 51.41 -1.56
C ASP A 882 18.23 50.79 -0.75
N ALA A 883 18.55 49.97 0.25
CA ALA A 883 17.55 49.29 1.09
C ALA A 883 16.85 50.24 2.07
N ILE A 884 17.53 51.30 2.51
CA ILE A 884 16.95 52.36 3.35
C ILE A 884 16.00 53.24 2.52
N ASN A 885 16.41 53.58 1.30
CA ASN A 885 15.67 54.49 0.42
C ASN A 885 14.60 53.79 -0.43
N SER A 886 14.52 52.46 -0.40
CA SER A 886 13.45 51.74 -1.09
C SER A 886 12.11 52.00 -0.40
N LYS A 887 11.22 52.72 -1.10
CA LYS A 887 9.81 52.86 -0.71
C LYS A 887 9.06 51.55 -0.84
#